data_AF-A0A1Q3ELA0-F1
#
_entry.id   AF-A0A1Q3ELA0-F1
#
_cell.length_a   1.000
_cell.length_b   1.000
_cell.length_c   1.000
_cell.angle_alpha   90.00
_cell.angle_beta   90.00
_cell.angle_gamma   90.00
#
_symmetry.space_group_name_H-M   'P 1'
#
loop_
_entity.id
_entity.type
_entity.pdbx_description
1 polymer ?
#
loop_
_entity_poly.entity_id
_entity_poly.type
_entity_poly.pdbx_seq_one_letter_code
_entity_poly.pdbx_strand_id
1 'polypeptide(L)'
;MNGTTEKLSKLQSDYLQLGDDLTFVTQQKTKLGDKLSRASEEIKRLEDNNSKLALEASDAQTKLQRAETEKNSIEEDNQQISNDFDMLKEDHDALKADHDALKADHQAVTDAHTSLRTRFNNLSGAHSALKQQTDTEIERIQHALSESEKANETCLAAKESELKNDRNQIRELSERIASIDNEKERQMQKIRELERLCREKDTSQQSEKDSSEARLEDLKRKLKDAYARNLELVGEADKAHQIAQDLVDEKTRLLNEAVEARRKVQELEDEMGQLALGDTATIDKLRDDTATANRRIQELIDEKATLERESVDAVTTAGQKVRDLEQERQRLVDGTTAAHQEIQKLVNDKATLDRELVDAAAATRRKIQDLDKEKASLVDETAAANEEIQRLVNHKATLERRLVDEAAAASRKIQDLNNEKARLVDEGASANKRIQGLVDEKATRDQESALALAAANQKIQGLDDEKKKLVDQAAAAVQESASALAAANQKIEVLDDEKKGLLDNAAAAVQKFRDLDEERTKLAQCFERQKLELQSFKNKEPETRNEDDWIARPRYDVLSGRLDALKATCELMQGQLDAKKTELGAAVQQLNIVTSELQNLRLKVTTEDRSFENLKKENSRLEVIINDLKGNSTITNIALPEEIAILQQENLSKSLEIQKLQREMQVCDIYLFIILILQN
;
A
#
# COMPACT_ATOMS: atom_id res chain seq x y z
N MET A 1 -85.94 -67.63 -144.40
CA MET A 1 -84.53 -67.28 -144.08
C MET A 1 -84.41 -66.04 -143.15
N ASN A 2 -85.47 -65.64 -142.40
CA ASN A 2 -85.44 -64.42 -141.56
C ASN A 2 -85.16 -64.64 -140.05
N GLY A 3 -85.18 -65.89 -139.54
CA GLY A 3 -85.01 -66.16 -138.10
C GLY A 3 -83.56 -66.32 -137.63
N THR A 4 -82.62 -66.56 -138.54
CA THR A 4 -81.18 -66.63 -138.23
C THR A 4 -80.54 -65.24 -138.17
N THR A 5 -80.99 -64.31 -139.01
CA THR A 5 -80.58 -62.90 -138.99
C THR A 5 -81.05 -62.16 -137.73
N GLU A 6 -82.23 -62.51 -137.21
CA GLU A 6 -82.78 -61.93 -135.97
C GLU A 6 -82.02 -62.42 -134.71
N LYS A 7 -81.67 -63.71 -134.65
CA LYS A 7 -80.81 -64.27 -133.58
C LYS A 7 -79.40 -63.69 -133.64
N LEU A 8 -78.84 -63.50 -134.84
CA LEU A 8 -77.53 -62.88 -135.01
C LEU A 8 -77.55 -61.41 -134.56
N SER A 9 -78.59 -60.66 -134.92
CA SER A 9 -78.76 -59.26 -134.48
C SER A 9 -78.92 -59.15 -132.96
N LYS A 10 -79.64 -60.08 -132.33
CA LYS A 10 -79.78 -60.14 -130.86
C LYS A 10 -78.45 -60.48 -130.19
N LEU A 11 -77.71 -61.46 -130.71
CA LEU A 11 -76.39 -61.82 -130.19
C LEU A 11 -75.40 -60.65 -130.34
N GLN A 12 -75.49 -59.92 -131.45
CA GLN A 12 -74.67 -58.75 -131.73
C GLN A 12 -75.03 -57.58 -130.79
N SER A 13 -76.31 -57.40 -130.48
CA SER A 13 -76.81 -56.46 -129.46
C SER A 13 -76.34 -56.85 -128.05
N ASP A 14 -76.45 -58.11 -127.67
CA ASP A 14 -76.03 -58.61 -126.35
C ASP A 14 -74.50 -58.50 -126.20
N TYR A 15 -73.73 -58.74 -127.27
CA TYR A 15 -72.28 -58.57 -127.28
C TYR A 15 -71.86 -57.09 -127.16
N LEU A 16 -72.59 -56.18 -127.81
CA LEU A 16 -72.42 -54.73 -127.65
C LEU A 16 -72.74 -54.31 -126.21
N GLN A 17 -73.86 -54.76 -125.67
CA GLN A 17 -74.28 -54.42 -124.31
C GLN A 17 -73.33 -54.99 -123.24
N LEU A 18 -72.82 -56.21 -123.45
CA LEU A 18 -71.78 -56.79 -122.60
C LEU A 18 -70.44 -56.01 -122.72
N GLY A 19 -70.13 -55.48 -123.91
CA GLY A 19 -68.99 -54.58 -124.12
C GLY A 19 -69.14 -53.26 -123.36
N ASP A 20 -70.33 -52.67 -123.38
CA ASP A 20 -70.67 -51.46 -122.62
C ASP A 20 -70.64 -51.71 -121.11
N ASP A 21 -71.18 -52.84 -120.64
CA ASP A 21 -71.14 -53.22 -119.22
C ASP A 21 -69.70 -53.51 -118.77
N LEU A 22 -68.90 -54.19 -119.60
CA LEU A 22 -67.49 -54.47 -119.30
C LEU A 22 -66.67 -53.18 -119.24
N THR A 23 -66.92 -52.23 -120.15
CA THR A 23 -66.27 -50.91 -120.12
C THR A 23 -66.73 -50.10 -118.91
N PHE A 24 -68.01 -50.13 -118.54
CA PHE A 24 -68.52 -49.50 -117.32
C PHE A 24 -67.90 -50.10 -116.04
N VAL A 25 -67.83 -51.42 -115.93
CA VAL A 25 -67.19 -52.11 -114.80
C VAL A 25 -65.70 -51.81 -114.77
N THR A 26 -65.03 -51.75 -115.92
CA THR A 26 -63.62 -51.34 -115.99
C THR A 26 -63.45 -49.91 -115.50
N GLN A 27 -64.36 -49.00 -115.86
CA GLN A 27 -64.36 -47.60 -115.40
C GLN A 27 -64.69 -47.46 -113.90
N GLN A 28 -65.58 -48.30 -113.36
CA GLN A 28 -65.85 -48.40 -111.92
C GLN A 28 -64.62 -48.91 -111.18
N LYS A 29 -63.97 -49.96 -111.70
CA LYS A 29 -62.76 -50.55 -111.13
C LYS A 29 -61.62 -49.54 -111.09
N THR A 30 -61.41 -48.76 -112.16
CA THR A 30 -60.40 -47.69 -112.16
C THR A 30 -60.76 -46.59 -111.17
N LYS A 31 -62.02 -46.10 -111.15
CA LYS A 31 -62.49 -45.11 -110.17
C LYS A 31 -62.33 -45.58 -108.71
N LEU A 32 -62.59 -46.86 -108.43
CA LEU A 32 -62.40 -47.44 -107.11
C LEU A 32 -60.92 -47.62 -106.77
N GLY A 33 -60.09 -48.03 -107.74
CA GLY A 33 -58.64 -48.05 -107.60
C GLY A 33 -58.07 -46.69 -107.21
N ASP A 34 -58.48 -45.62 -107.90
CA ASP A 34 -58.02 -44.26 -107.61
C ASP A 34 -58.52 -43.74 -106.25
N LYS A 35 -59.72 -44.14 -105.82
CA LYS A 35 -60.23 -43.83 -104.48
C LYS A 35 -59.46 -44.59 -103.40
N LEU A 36 -59.14 -45.86 -103.64
CA LEU A 36 -58.38 -46.69 -102.72
C LEU A 36 -56.96 -46.14 -102.55
N SER A 37 -56.28 -45.78 -103.65
CA SER A 37 -54.94 -45.16 -103.61
C SER A 37 -54.95 -43.86 -102.83
N ARG A 38 -55.93 -42.97 -103.06
CA ARG A 38 -56.08 -41.73 -102.28
C ARG A 38 -56.35 -41.98 -100.81
N ALA A 39 -57.18 -42.97 -100.48
CA ALA A 39 -57.46 -43.34 -99.09
C ALA A 39 -56.21 -43.91 -98.39
N SER A 40 -55.43 -44.76 -99.07
CA SER A 40 -54.17 -45.27 -98.54
C SER A 40 -53.13 -44.17 -98.32
N GLU A 41 -53.00 -43.22 -99.24
CA GLU A 41 -52.13 -42.05 -99.05
C GLU A 41 -52.57 -41.19 -97.85
N GLU A 42 -53.88 -40.99 -97.69
CA GLU A 42 -54.43 -40.22 -96.56
C GLU A 42 -54.23 -40.95 -95.22
N ILE A 43 -54.46 -42.26 -95.15
CA ILE A 43 -54.16 -43.07 -93.96
C ILE A 43 -52.69 -42.92 -93.60
N LYS A 44 -51.77 -43.04 -94.57
CA LYS A 44 -50.35 -42.89 -94.32
C LYS A 44 -50.01 -41.48 -93.79
N ARG A 45 -50.60 -40.42 -94.34
CA ARG A 45 -50.44 -39.05 -93.80
C ARG A 45 -50.96 -38.93 -92.37
N LEU A 46 -52.10 -39.56 -92.06
CA LEU A 46 -52.66 -39.55 -90.71
C LEU A 46 -51.79 -40.33 -89.73
N GLU A 47 -51.20 -41.46 -90.14
CA GLU A 47 -50.23 -42.22 -89.34
C GLU A 47 -48.96 -41.41 -89.04
N ASP A 48 -48.42 -40.72 -90.06
CA ASP A 48 -47.26 -39.82 -89.91
C ASP A 48 -47.60 -38.66 -88.96
N ASN A 49 -48.78 -38.04 -89.13
CA ASN A 49 -49.25 -36.96 -88.25
C ASN A 49 -49.48 -37.44 -86.81
N ASN A 50 -50.05 -38.62 -86.62
CA ASN A 50 -50.29 -39.18 -85.29
C ASN A 50 -48.96 -39.51 -84.59
N SER A 51 -47.98 -40.02 -85.33
CA SER A 51 -46.62 -40.24 -84.83
C SER A 51 -45.95 -38.93 -84.42
N LYS A 52 -46.12 -37.86 -85.22
CA LYS A 52 -45.62 -36.52 -84.89
C LYS A 52 -46.29 -35.95 -83.63
N LEU A 53 -47.61 -36.05 -83.52
CA LEU A 53 -48.35 -35.59 -82.34
C LEU A 53 -47.97 -36.38 -81.08
N ALA A 54 -47.72 -37.69 -81.19
CA ALA A 54 -47.25 -38.50 -80.07
C ALA A 54 -45.88 -38.04 -79.57
N LEU A 55 -44.96 -37.69 -80.48
CA LEU A 55 -43.66 -37.10 -80.13
C LEU A 55 -43.81 -35.72 -79.47
N GLU A 56 -44.66 -34.85 -80.02
CA GLU A 56 -44.94 -33.53 -79.44
C GLU A 56 -45.57 -33.63 -78.05
N ALA A 57 -46.49 -34.59 -77.83
CA ALA A 57 -47.08 -34.85 -76.53
C ALA A 57 -46.04 -35.36 -75.51
N SER A 58 -45.13 -36.25 -75.92
CA SER A 58 -44.03 -36.74 -75.09
C SER A 58 -43.04 -35.62 -74.70
N ASP A 59 -42.70 -34.75 -75.65
CA ASP A 59 -41.87 -33.57 -75.39
C ASP A 59 -42.55 -32.59 -74.43
N ALA A 60 -43.84 -32.33 -74.62
CA ALA A 60 -44.64 -31.49 -73.73
C ALA A 60 -44.73 -32.08 -72.31
N GLN A 61 -44.92 -33.39 -72.18
CA GLN A 61 -44.91 -34.11 -70.90
C GLN A 61 -43.56 -33.93 -70.17
N THR A 62 -42.46 -34.07 -70.90
CA THR A 62 -41.11 -33.91 -70.35
C THR A 62 -40.85 -32.48 -69.89
N LYS A 63 -41.31 -31.48 -70.67
CA LYS A 63 -41.23 -30.07 -70.30
C LYS A 63 -42.06 -29.74 -69.06
N LEU A 64 -43.26 -30.32 -68.93
CA LEU A 64 -44.11 -30.17 -67.75
C LEU A 64 -43.44 -30.73 -66.50
N GLN A 65 -42.87 -31.94 -66.58
CA GLN A 65 -42.15 -32.54 -65.46
C GLN A 65 -40.94 -31.69 -65.03
N ARG A 66 -40.18 -31.13 -65.97
CA ARG A 66 -39.07 -30.20 -65.63
C ARG A 66 -39.58 -28.94 -64.94
N ALA A 67 -40.65 -28.34 -65.46
CA ALA A 67 -41.24 -27.15 -64.84
C ALA A 67 -41.77 -27.44 -63.43
N GLU A 68 -42.33 -28.62 -63.17
CA GLU A 68 -42.74 -29.04 -61.83
C GLU A 68 -41.55 -29.21 -60.89
N THR A 69 -40.45 -29.81 -61.36
CA THR A 69 -39.22 -29.92 -60.55
C THR A 69 -38.59 -28.57 -60.25
N GLU A 70 -38.55 -27.66 -61.23
CA GLU A 70 -38.05 -26.28 -61.04
C GLU A 70 -38.94 -25.50 -60.08
N LYS A 71 -40.27 -25.65 -60.18
CA LYS A 71 -41.21 -25.03 -59.24
C LYS A 71 -40.95 -25.49 -57.80
N ASN A 72 -40.81 -26.79 -57.58
CA ASN A 72 -40.57 -27.33 -56.24
C ASN A 72 -39.22 -26.84 -55.67
N SER A 73 -38.18 -26.81 -56.51
CA SER A 73 -36.88 -26.23 -56.16
C SER A 73 -36.99 -24.77 -55.71
N ILE A 74 -37.74 -23.94 -56.45
CA ILE A 74 -37.95 -22.53 -56.12
C ILE A 74 -38.77 -22.38 -54.82
N GLU A 75 -39.71 -23.29 -54.56
CA GLU A 75 -40.53 -23.27 -53.34
C GLU A 75 -39.68 -23.59 -52.10
N GLU A 76 -38.74 -24.54 -52.22
CA GLU A 76 -37.75 -24.84 -51.18
C GLU A 76 -36.79 -23.66 -50.95
N ASP A 77 -36.25 -23.05 -52.00
CA ASP A 77 -35.38 -21.87 -51.90
C ASP A 77 -36.11 -20.69 -51.22
N ASN A 78 -37.37 -20.45 -51.55
CA ASN A 78 -38.17 -19.39 -50.91
C ASN A 78 -38.41 -19.67 -49.43
N GLN A 79 -38.63 -20.93 -49.05
CA GLN A 79 -38.78 -21.30 -47.64
C GLN A 79 -37.46 -21.10 -46.89
N GLN A 80 -36.33 -21.44 -47.50
CA GLN A 80 -35.01 -21.20 -46.90
C GLN A 80 -34.74 -19.70 -46.73
N ILE A 81 -34.98 -18.88 -47.75
CA ILE A 81 -34.83 -17.43 -47.68
C ILE A 81 -35.73 -16.83 -46.58
N SER A 82 -36.95 -17.34 -46.43
CA SER A 82 -37.85 -16.90 -45.35
C SER A 82 -37.26 -17.19 -43.97
N ASN A 83 -36.72 -18.41 -43.78
CA ASN A 83 -36.11 -18.80 -42.52
C ASN A 83 -34.85 -17.96 -42.22
N ASP A 84 -34.00 -17.73 -43.23
CA ASP A 84 -32.80 -16.90 -43.11
C ASP A 84 -33.14 -15.44 -42.76
N PHE A 85 -34.22 -14.91 -43.35
CA PHE A 85 -34.73 -13.58 -43.03
C PHE A 85 -35.20 -13.46 -41.57
N ASP A 86 -35.92 -14.47 -41.07
CA ASP A 86 -36.38 -14.49 -39.69
C ASP A 86 -35.21 -14.60 -38.70
N MET A 87 -34.21 -15.44 -38.97
CA MET A 87 -32.97 -15.49 -38.17
C MET A 87 -32.23 -14.15 -38.17
N LEU A 88 -32.06 -13.52 -39.34
CA LEU A 88 -31.38 -12.22 -39.45
C LEU A 88 -32.12 -11.12 -38.68
N LYS A 89 -33.46 -11.21 -38.62
CA LYS A 89 -34.28 -10.29 -37.85
C LYS A 89 -34.10 -10.50 -36.35
N GLU A 90 -34.05 -11.75 -35.88
CA GLU A 90 -33.75 -12.06 -34.48
C GLU A 90 -32.35 -11.56 -34.08
N ASP A 91 -31.33 -11.79 -34.92
CA ASP A 91 -29.97 -11.28 -34.70
C ASP A 91 -29.93 -9.75 -34.64
N HIS A 92 -30.65 -9.08 -35.53
CA HIS A 92 -30.77 -7.63 -35.53
C HIS A 92 -31.39 -7.11 -34.22
N ASP A 93 -32.46 -7.75 -33.75
CA ASP A 93 -33.15 -7.35 -32.52
C ASP A 93 -32.29 -7.62 -31.28
N ALA A 94 -31.53 -8.72 -31.25
CA ALA A 94 -30.54 -9.00 -30.22
C ALA A 94 -29.41 -7.95 -30.21
N LEU A 95 -28.83 -7.63 -31.37
CA LEU A 95 -27.78 -6.63 -31.50
C LEU A 95 -28.27 -5.23 -31.08
N LYS A 96 -29.53 -4.91 -31.38
CA LYS A 96 -30.16 -3.67 -30.94
C LYS A 96 -30.30 -3.61 -29.42
N ALA A 97 -30.71 -4.71 -28.78
CA ALA A 97 -30.78 -4.80 -27.32
C ALA A 97 -29.40 -4.63 -26.67
N ASP A 98 -28.37 -5.27 -27.22
CA ASP A 98 -26.97 -5.13 -26.75
C ASP A 98 -26.47 -3.70 -26.92
N HIS A 99 -26.77 -3.04 -28.04
CA HIS A 99 -26.43 -1.65 -28.27
C HIS A 99 -27.09 -0.73 -27.21
N ASP A 100 -28.38 -0.93 -26.92
CA ASP A 100 -29.09 -0.13 -25.94
C ASP A 100 -28.58 -0.36 -24.51
N ALA A 101 -28.20 -1.60 -24.17
CA ALA A 101 -27.53 -1.92 -22.92
C ALA A 101 -26.16 -1.23 -22.81
N LEU A 102 -25.33 -1.31 -23.86
CA LEU A 102 -24.02 -0.65 -23.90
C LEU A 102 -24.14 0.88 -23.77
N LYS A 103 -25.18 1.46 -24.37
CA LYS A 103 -25.47 2.89 -24.25
C LYS A 103 -25.84 3.27 -22.81
N ALA A 104 -26.60 2.44 -22.10
CA ALA A 104 -26.92 2.65 -20.70
C ALA A 104 -25.68 2.54 -19.81
N ASP A 105 -24.82 1.54 -20.04
CA ASP A 105 -23.55 1.38 -19.33
C ASP A 105 -22.60 2.56 -19.55
N HIS A 106 -22.50 3.06 -20.79
CA HIS A 106 -21.70 4.24 -21.10
C HIS A 106 -22.19 5.48 -20.34
N GLN A 107 -23.51 5.67 -20.24
CA GLN A 107 -24.09 6.75 -19.45
C GLN A 107 -23.77 6.60 -17.95
N ALA A 108 -23.89 5.39 -17.39
CA ALA A 108 -23.56 5.13 -16.00
C ALA A 108 -22.08 5.41 -15.68
N VAL A 109 -21.16 5.04 -16.58
CA VAL A 109 -19.72 5.35 -16.45
C VAL A 109 -19.48 6.86 -16.51
N THR A 110 -20.17 7.56 -17.39
CA THR A 110 -20.10 9.03 -17.53
C THR A 110 -20.55 9.74 -16.25
N ASP A 111 -21.63 9.27 -15.64
CA ASP A 111 -22.16 9.81 -14.38
C ASP A 111 -21.21 9.52 -13.20
N ALA A 112 -20.64 8.32 -13.15
CA ALA A 112 -19.63 7.94 -12.17
C ALA A 112 -18.36 8.79 -12.28
N HIS A 113 -17.87 9.03 -13.50
CA HIS A 113 -16.72 9.89 -13.75
C HIS A 113 -16.99 11.35 -13.32
N THR A 114 -18.18 11.88 -13.62
CA THR A 114 -18.60 13.22 -13.19
C THR A 114 -18.66 13.33 -11.66
N SER A 115 -19.16 12.30 -10.99
CA SER A 115 -19.19 12.20 -9.54
C SER A 115 -17.77 12.16 -8.92
N LEU A 116 -16.87 11.36 -9.50
CA LEU A 116 -15.47 11.29 -9.07
C LEU A 116 -14.75 12.64 -9.25
N ARG A 117 -14.97 13.31 -10.39
CA ARG A 117 -14.41 14.64 -10.65
C ARG A 117 -14.87 15.67 -9.63
N THR A 118 -16.15 15.62 -9.26
CA THR A 118 -16.71 16.50 -8.21
C THR A 118 -16.07 16.23 -6.85
N ARG A 119 -15.92 14.96 -6.46
CA ARG A 119 -15.22 14.58 -5.22
C ARG A 119 -13.76 15.04 -5.20
N PHE A 120 -13.05 14.88 -6.31
CA PHE A 120 -11.68 15.34 -6.46
C PHE A 120 -11.56 16.85 -6.26
N ASN A 121 -12.44 17.64 -6.90
CA ASN A 121 -12.45 19.09 -6.75
C ASN A 121 -12.72 19.51 -5.30
N ASN A 122 -13.67 18.83 -4.62
CA ASN A 122 -13.95 19.09 -3.21
C ASN A 122 -12.76 18.76 -2.30
N LEU A 123 -12.09 17.63 -2.54
CA LEU A 123 -10.90 17.23 -1.78
C LEU A 123 -9.74 18.21 -2.00
N SER A 124 -9.55 18.66 -3.25
CA SER A 124 -8.56 19.68 -3.59
C SER A 124 -8.84 21.00 -2.89
N GLY A 125 -10.11 21.44 -2.85
CA GLY A 125 -10.54 22.61 -2.09
C GLY A 125 -10.28 22.47 -0.59
N ALA A 126 -10.63 21.32 0.01
CA ALA A 126 -10.38 21.05 1.42
C ALA A 126 -8.88 21.04 1.75
N HIS A 127 -8.05 20.45 0.90
CA HIS A 127 -6.60 20.48 1.04
C HIS A 127 -6.05 21.92 1.01
N SER A 128 -6.54 22.75 0.08
CA SER A 128 -6.14 24.16 0.01
C SER A 128 -6.52 24.93 1.28
N ALA A 129 -7.72 24.69 1.81
CA ALA A 129 -8.17 25.33 3.04
C ALA A 129 -7.34 24.90 4.26
N LEU A 130 -7.03 23.60 4.38
CA LEU A 130 -6.19 23.07 5.44
C LEU A 130 -4.77 23.64 5.38
N LYS A 131 -4.20 23.76 4.16
CA LYS A 131 -2.90 24.39 3.95
C LYS A 131 -2.90 25.84 4.44
N GLN A 132 -3.90 26.63 4.03
CA GLN A 132 -4.04 28.02 4.48
C GLN A 132 -4.19 28.14 5.99
N GLN A 133 -4.96 27.24 6.61
CA GLN A 133 -5.10 27.19 8.07
C GLN A 133 -3.76 26.88 8.75
N THR A 134 -3.00 25.94 8.20
CA THR A 134 -1.68 25.56 8.73
C THR A 134 -0.70 26.72 8.62
N ASP A 135 -0.67 27.41 7.48
CA ASP A 135 0.18 28.59 7.26
C ASP A 135 -0.18 29.71 8.26
N THR A 136 -1.48 29.96 8.47
CA THR A 136 -1.96 30.95 9.46
C THR A 136 -1.56 30.59 10.88
N GLU A 137 -1.62 29.31 11.25
CA GLU A 137 -1.25 28.85 12.58
C GLU A 137 0.26 28.93 12.81
N ILE A 138 1.07 28.64 11.78
CA ILE A 138 2.52 28.84 11.81
C ILE A 138 2.84 30.32 12.08
N GLU A 139 2.19 31.25 11.38
CA GLU A 139 2.37 32.69 11.61
C GLU A 139 1.99 33.11 13.03
N ARG A 140 0.90 32.58 13.59
CA ARG A 140 0.49 32.83 14.98
C ARG A 140 1.53 32.32 15.98
N ILE A 141 2.02 31.10 15.80
CA ILE A 141 3.03 30.51 16.68
C ILE A 141 4.33 31.33 16.62
N GLN A 142 4.75 31.73 15.42
CA GLN A 142 5.94 32.58 15.25
C GLN A 142 5.77 33.93 15.95
N HIS A 143 4.59 34.56 15.85
CA HIS A 143 4.31 35.80 16.57
C HIS A 143 4.37 35.60 18.08
N ALA A 144 3.72 34.58 18.62
CA ALA A 144 3.71 34.28 20.05
C ALA A 144 5.12 33.98 20.59
N LEU A 145 5.95 33.28 19.82
CA LEU A 145 7.36 33.05 20.16
C LEU A 145 8.14 34.36 20.20
N SER A 146 7.98 35.23 19.21
CA SER A 146 8.64 36.55 19.19
C SER A 146 8.22 37.43 20.38
N GLU A 147 6.94 37.41 20.75
CA GLU A 147 6.45 38.11 21.95
C GLU A 147 7.03 37.53 23.24
N SER A 148 7.11 36.20 23.35
CA SER A 148 7.72 35.52 24.49
C SER A 148 9.22 35.80 24.61
N GLU A 149 9.95 35.84 23.49
CA GLU A 149 11.38 36.20 23.46
C GLU A 149 11.59 37.63 23.95
N LYS A 150 10.77 38.57 23.46
CA LYS A 150 10.82 39.96 23.91
C LYS A 150 10.50 40.10 25.40
N ALA A 151 9.50 39.36 25.91
CA ALA A 151 9.17 39.33 27.33
C ALA A 151 10.35 38.79 28.15
N ASN A 152 10.98 37.71 27.70
CA ASN A 152 12.16 37.13 28.35
C ASN A 152 13.34 38.10 28.36
N GLU A 153 13.62 38.79 27.25
CA GLU A 153 14.67 39.82 27.19
C GLU A 153 14.40 40.95 28.19
N THR A 154 13.16 41.43 28.29
CA THR A 154 12.81 42.48 29.27
C THR A 154 12.94 42.01 30.72
N CYS A 155 12.56 40.74 31.00
CA CYS A 155 12.70 40.14 32.32
C CYS A 155 14.17 39.96 32.71
N LEU A 156 15.00 39.49 31.77
CA LEU A 156 16.45 39.37 31.97
C LEU A 156 17.09 40.73 32.22
N ALA A 157 16.75 41.76 31.44
CA ALA A 157 17.25 43.12 31.64
C ALA A 157 16.85 43.68 33.03
N ALA A 158 15.62 43.40 33.49
CA ALA A 158 15.18 43.78 34.83
C ALA A 158 15.98 43.06 35.92
N LYS A 159 16.21 41.75 35.77
CA LYS A 159 17.02 40.96 36.71
C LYS A 159 18.48 41.39 36.73
N GLU A 160 19.06 41.74 35.59
CA GLU A 160 20.42 42.29 35.54
C GLU A 160 20.52 43.65 36.26
N SER A 161 19.51 44.50 36.11
CA SER A 161 19.43 45.77 36.85
C SER A 161 19.30 45.56 38.36
N GLU A 162 18.49 44.59 38.79
CA GLU A 162 18.35 44.19 40.20
C GLU A 162 19.68 43.68 40.77
N LEU A 163 20.35 42.76 40.07
CA LEU A 163 21.67 42.25 40.45
C LEU A 163 22.74 43.34 40.49
N LYS A 164 22.68 44.33 39.59
CA LYS A 164 23.58 45.48 39.62
C LYS A 164 23.35 46.33 40.87
N ASN A 165 22.09 46.50 41.28
CA ASN A 165 21.75 47.20 42.51
C ASN A 165 22.25 46.44 43.75
N ASP A 166 22.02 45.13 43.81
CA ASP A 166 22.50 44.28 44.90
C ASP A 166 24.03 44.30 45.01
N ARG A 167 24.74 44.23 43.87
CA ARG A 167 26.20 44.38 43.83
C ARG A 167 26.68 45.72 44.39
N ASN A 168 25.93 46.80 44.16
CA ASN A 168 26.24 48.11 44.73
C ASN A 168 26.00 48.13 46.25
N GLN A 169 24.89 47.55 46.73
CA GLN A 169 24.62 47.42 48.16
C GLN A 169 25.68 46.59 48.88
N ILE A 170 26.10 45.46 48.28
CA ILE A 170 27.19 44.63 48.82
C ILE A 170 28.49 45.43 48.88
N ARG A 171 28.80 46.25 47.88
CA ARG A 171 29.97 47.14 47.89
C ARG A 171 29.90 48.13 49.05
N GLU A 172 28.76 48.82 49.21
CA GLU A 172 28.56 49.76 50.33
C GLU A 172 28.69 49.08 51.69
N LEU A 173 28.11 47.88 51.85
CA LEU A 173 28.25 47.10 53.08
C LEU A 173 29.71 46.70 53.33
N SER A 174 30.45 46.33 52.28
CA SER A 174 31.87 45.99 52.38
C SER A 174 32.71 47.20 52.81
N GLU A 175 32.41 48.39 52.27
CA GLU A 175 33.06 49.65 52.67
C GLU A 175 32.75 50.00 54.13
N ARG A 176 31.50 49.79 54.58
CA ARG A 176 31.12 49.96 55.99
C ARG A 176 31.86 49.00 56.91
N ILE A 177 31.97 47.72 56.54
CA ILE A 177 32.74 46.72 57.31
C ILE A 177 34.20 47.16 57.43
N ALA A 178 34.82 47.57 56.31
CA ALA A 178 36.21 48.07 56.33
C ALA A 178 36.36 49.31 57.23
N SER A 179 35.39 50.22 57.25
CA SER A 179 35.39 51.37 58.17
C SER A 179 35.28 50.94 59.63
N ILE A 180 34.45 49.95 59.94
CA ILE A 180 34.29 49.40 61.30
C ILE A 180 35.59 48.73 61.75
N ASP A 181 36.24 47.94 60.87
CA ASP A 181 37.51 47.29 61.19
C ASP A 181 38.63 48.31 61.46
N ASN A 182 38.70 49.39 60.66
CA ASN A 182 39.63 50.48 60.90
C ASN A 182 39.37 51.17 62.25
N GLU A 183 38.11 51.39 62.61
CA GLU A 183 37.75 51.99 63.90
C GLU A 183 38.06 51.05 65.07
N LYS A 184 37.80 49.74 64.90
CA LYS A 184 38.18 48.71 65.86
C LYS A 184 39.70 48.67 66.08
N GLU A 185 40.51 48.81 65.04
CA GLU A 185 41.96 48.89 65.18
C GLU A 185 42.38 50.15 65.94
N ARG A 186 41.76 51.31 65.68
CA ARG A 186 42.00 52.54 66.48
C ARG A 186 41.64 52.33 67.95
N GLN A 187 40.50 51.70 68.22
CA GLN A 187 40.08 51.39 69.59
C GLN A 187 41.06 50.43 70.26
N MET A 188 41.52 49.39 69.56
CA MET A 188 42.56 48.50 70.07
C MET A 188 43.87 49.23 70.36
N GLN A 189 44.31 50.16 69.50
CA GLN A 189 45.48 50.99 69.76
C GLN A 189 45.30 51.85 71.01
N LYS A 190 44.12 52.46 71.19
CA LYS A 190 43.78 53.23 72.39
C LYS A 190 43.77 52.37 73.66
N ILE A 191 43.26 51.14 73.57
CA ILE A 191 43.32 50.16 74.67
C ILE A 191 44.77 49.82 75.00
N ARG A 192 45.61 49.50 74.01
CA ARG A 192 47.04 49.22 74.21
C ARG A 192 47.76 50.40 74.87
N GLU A 193 47.42 51.63 74.49
CA GLU A 193 47.98 52.84 75.10
C GLU A 193 47.52 53.03 76.55
N LEU A 194 46.24 52.82 76.84
CA LEU A 194 45.73 52.84 78.21
C LEU A 194 46.37 51.75 79.08
N GLU A 195 46.54 50.53 78.55
CA GLU A 195 47.25 49.46 79.24
C GLU A 195 48.70 49.84 79.54
N ARG A 196 49.40 50.50 78.61
CA ARG A 196 50.76 51.02 78.83
C ARG A 196 50.77 52.04 79.96
N LEU A 197 49.87 53.02 79.93
CA LEU A 197 49.75 54.05 80.97
C LEU A 197 49.40 53.45 82.34
N CYS A 198 48.53 52.43 82.39
CA CYS A 198 48.23 51.70 83.61
C CYS A 198 49.49 50.99 84.16
N ARG A 199 50.26 50.29 83.32
CA ARG A 199 51.52 49.67 83.76
C ARG A 199 52.54 50.68 84.25
N GLU A 200 52.65 51.84 83.58
CA GLU A 200 53.53 52.94 84.01
C GLU A 200 53.09 53.54 85.35
N LYS A 201 51.77 53.65 85.58
CA LYS A 201 51.23 54.07 86.86
C LYS A 201 51.49 53.04 87.95
N ASP A 202 51.31 51.75 87.66
CA ASP A 202 51.57 50.67 88.61
C ASP A 202 53.06 50.58 88.97
N THR A 203 53.98 50.78 88.02
CA THR A 203 55.43 50.83 88.31
C THR A 203 55.82 52.08 89.09
N SER A 204 55.21 53.23 88.80
CA SER A 204 55.40 54.45 89.59
C SER A 204 54.90 54.26 91.03
N GLN A 205 53.70 53.71 91.22
CA GLN A 205 53.13 53.43 92.53
C GLN A 205 53.93 52.37 93.30
N GLN A 206 54.45 51.35 92.61
CA GLN A 206 55.34 50.36 93.22
C GLN A 206 56.66 50.99 93.65
N SER A 207 57.23 51.90 92.84
CA SER A 207 58.45 52.63 93.23
C SER A 207 58.23 53.57 94.43
N GLU A 208 57.06 54.21 94.53
CA GLU A 208 56.67 55.01 95.69
C GLU A 208 56.46 54.13 96.92
N LYS A 209 55.84 52.96 96.75
CA LYS A 209 55.67 51.97 97.81
C LYS A 209 57.03 51.49 98.32
N ASP A 210 57.95 51.10 97.44
CA ASP A 210 59.29 50.64 97.79
C ASP A 210 60.08 51.77 98.49
N SER A 211 59.94 53.02 98.04
CA SER A 211 60.52 54.20 98.70
C SER A 211 59.94 54.42 100.11
N SER A 212 58.63 54.24 100.27
CA SER A 212 57.95 54.36 101.56
C SER A 212 58.31 53.21 102.51
N GLU A 213 58.47 51.98 102.01
CA GLU A 213 58.96 50.83 102.78
C GLU A 213 60.42 51.01 103.20
N ALA A 214 61.27 51.55 102.33
CA ALA A 214 62.66 51.89 102.68
C ALA A 214 62.72 52.95 103.80
N ARG A 215 61.85 53.97 103.75
CA ARG A 215 61.71 54.96 104.84
C ARG A 215 61.18 54.32 106.13
N LEU A 216 60.23 53.39 106.01
CA LEU A 216 59.69 52.66 107.16
C LEU A 216 60.77 51.80 107.82
N GLU A 217 61.62 51.12 107.05
CA GLU A 217 62.72 50.33 107.62
C GLU A 217 63.85 51.18 108.20
N ASP A 218 64.15 52.35 107.62
CA ASP A 218 65.06 53.31 108.25
C ASP A 218 64.50 53.81 109.59
N LEU A 219 63.19 54.08 109.68
CA LEU A 219 62.52 54.45 110.92
C LEU A 219 62.52 53.32 111.95
N LYS A 220 62.27 52.07 111.54
CA LYS A 220 62.37 50.91 112.44
C LYS A 220 63.79 50.70 112.95
N ARG A 221 64.82 50.92 112.12
CA ARG A 221 66.22 50.88 112.55
C ARG A 221 66.50 51.97 113.58
N LYS A 222 66.08 53.21 113.33
CA LYS A 222 66.19 54.33 114.29
C LYS A 222 65.45 54.06 115.60
N LEU A 223 64.27 53.43 115.54
CA LEU A 223 63.51 53.03 116.72
C LEU A 223 64.24 51.94 117.52
N LYS A 224 64.87 50.98 116.83
CA LYS A 224 65.69 49.93 117.45
C LYS A 224 66.93 50.51 118.15
N ASP A 225 67.59 51.49 117.52
CA ASP A 225 68.72 52.21 118.11
C ASP A 225 68.29 53.07 119.32
N ALA A 226 67.11 53.67 119.27
CA ALA A 226 66.53 54.38 120.41
C ALA A 226 66.17 53.42 121.56
N TYR A 227 65.65 52.23 121.26
CA TYR A 227 65.39 51.19 122.26
C TYR A 227 66.68 50.67 122.90
N ALA A 228 67.77 50.54 122.13
CA ALA A 228 69.08 50.16 122.66
C ALA A 228 69.66 51.24 123.59
N ARG A 229 69.53 52.53 123.24
CA ARG A 229 69.91 53.64 124.14
C ARG A 229 69.07 53.71 125.41
N ASN A 230 67.77 53.43 125.32
CA ASN A 230 66.92 53.33 126.51
C ASN A 230 67.33 52.15 127.41
N LEU A 231 67.81 51.05 126.85
CA LEU A 231 68.35 49.93 127.63
C LEU A 231 69.66 50.29 128.36
N GLU A 232 70.52 51.10 127.73
CA GLU A 232 71.74 51.63 128.36
C GLU A 232 71.40 52.64 129.48
N LEU A 233 70.41 53.51 129.28
CA LEU A 233 69.93 54.46 130.30
C LEU A 233 69.26 53.77 131.49
N VAL A 234 68.60 52.62 131.30
CA VAL A 234 68.10 51.78 132.40
C VAL A 234 69.25 51.15 133.19
N GLY A 235 70.35 50.77 132.53
CA GLY A 235 71.58 50.30 133.20
C GLY A 235 72.35 51.39 133.97
N GLU A 236 72.18 52.66 133.62
CA GLU A 236 72.71 53.81 134.37
C GLU A 236 71.79 54.23 135.54
N ALA A 237 70.47 54.06 135.39
CA ALA A 237 69.50 54.26 136.47
C ALA A 237 69.66 53.22 137.59
N ASP A 238 69.98 51.97 137.29
CA ASP A 238 70.22 50.92 138.30
C ASP A 238 71.51 51.17 139.13
N LYS A 239 72.52 51.83 138.54
CA LYS A 239 73.73 52.27 139.28
C LYS A 239 73.45 53.46 140.19
N ALA A 240 72.55 54.36 139.78
CA ALA A 240 72.09 55.47 140.63
C ALA A 240 71.17 54.99 141.76
N HIS A 241 70.38 53.94 141.54
CA HIS A 241 69.53 53.33 142.57
C HIS A 241 70.34 52.59 143.64
N GLN A 242 71.44 51.92 143.25
CA GLN A 242 72.35 51.26 144.21
C GLN A 242 73.06 52.27 145.14
N ILE A 243 73.46 53.44 144.62
CA ILE A 243 74.09 54.51 145.42
C ILE A 243 73.07 55.21 146.35
N ALA A 244 71.80 55.29 145.94
CA ALA A 244 70.73 55.81 146.78
C ALA A 244 70.32 54.84 147.90
N GLN A 245 70.40 53.52 147.66
CA GLN A 245 70.12 52.49 148.66
C GLN A 245 71.18 52.46 149.78
N ASP A 246 72.46 52.63 149.44
CA ASP A 246 73.57 52.66 150.42
C ASP A 246 73.51 53.89 151.35
N LEU A 247 72.92 55.00 150.91
CA LEU A 247 72.69 56.21 151.73
C LEU A 247 71.44 56.11 152.63
N VAL A 248 70.49 55.25 152.29
CA VAL A 248 69.28 54.98 153.10
C VAL A 248 69.60 54.01 154.25
N ASP A 249 70.52 53.07 154.05
CA ASP A 249 70.94 52.13 155.09
C ASP A 249 71.80 52.79 156.20
N GLU A 250 72.60 53.81 155.87
CA GLU A 250 73.34 54.59 156.89
C GLU A 250 72.42 55.55 157.68
N LYS A 251 71.34 56.04 157.06
CA LYS A 251 70.31 56.87 157.72
C LYS A 251 69.43 56.04 158.67
N THR A 252 69.19 54.78 158.34
CA THR A 252 68.35 53.85 159.15
C THR A 252 69.08 53.35 160.40
N ARG A 253 70.42 53.39 160.42
CA ARG A 253 71.22 53.08 161.62
C ARG A 253 71.19 54.20 162.67
N LEU A 254 71.16 55.47 162.24
CA LEU A 254 71.16 56.64 163.14
C LEU A 254 69.75 57.02 163.65
N LEU A 255 68.68 56.56 162.99
CA LEU A 255 67.30 56.79 163.41
C LEU A 255 66.80 55.79 164.48
N ASN A 256 67.46 54.62 164.61
CA ASN A 256 67.07 53.55 165.52
C ASN A 256 67.64 53.65 166.95
N GLU A 257 68.46 54.67 167.26
CA GLU A 257 68.88 54.99 168.64
C GLU A 257 68.07 56.14 169.28
N ALA A 258 67.30 56.91 168.50
CA ALA A 258 66.52 58.05 169.01
C ALA A 258 65.02 57.75 169.20
N VAL A 259 64.53 56.64 168.65
CA VAL A 259 63.09 56.25 168.64
C VAL A 259 62.78 55.17 169.69
N GLU A 260 63.76 54.81 170.54
CA GLU A 260 63.48 54.30 171.88
C GLU A 260 62.88 55.41 172.75
N ALA A 261 61.61 55.64 172.45
CA ALA A 261 60.65 55.34 173.48
C ALA A 261 60.67 56.32 174.66
N ARG A 262 60.60 57.60 174.29
CA ARG A 262 59.41 58.42 174.60
C ARG A 262 58.10 57.78 174.08
N ARG A 263 57.89 56.50 174.36
CA ARG A 263 56.69 55.69 174.09
C ARG A 263 55.87 55.71 175.37
N LYS A 264 55.47 56.90 175.82
CA LYS A 264 54.67 57.03 177.04
C LYS A 264 53.83 58.30 177.17
N VAL A 265 53.48 58.98 176.08
CA VAL A 265 52.61 60.17 176.17
C VAL A 265 51.63 60.30 174.99
N GLN A 266 51.08 59.22 174.44
CA GLN A 266 49.92 59.39 173.56
C GLN A 266 48.93 58.25 173.74
N GLU A 267 48.44 58.13 174.97
CA GLU A 267 47.31 57.24 175.29
C GLU A 267 46.29 57.91 176.23
N LEU A 268 46.28 59.24 176.35
CA LEU A 268 45.24 59.97 177.08
C LEU A 268 44.93 61.32 176.39
N GLU A 269 44.49 61.26 175.14
CA GLU A 269 43.79 62.37 174.48
C GLU A 269 42.29 62.08 174.42
N ASP A 270 41.69 61.94 175.60
CA ASP A 270 40.29 62.30 175.84
C ASP A 270 40.04 62.42 177.35
N GLU A 271 40.27 63.62 177.90
CA GLU A 271 39.26 64.36 178.69
C GLU A 271 39.77 65.75 179.11
N MET A 272 39.16 66.77 178.50
CA MET A 272 38.93 68.14 179.00
C MET A 272 40.10 69.13 179.23
N GLY A 273 39.99 70.29 178.57
CA GLY A 273 39.92 71.57 179.30
C GLY A 273 41.07 72.59 179.17
N GLN A 274 40.79 73.65 178.39
CA GLN A 274 41.20 75.06 178.55
C GLN A 274 42.63 75.57 178.20
N LEU A 275 42.63 76.53 177.27
CA LEU A 275 43.34 77.84 177.21
C LEU A 275 44.87 77.91 177.40
N ALA A 276 45.61 78.36 176.36
CA ALA A 276 46.14 79.73 176.23
C ALA A 276 47.26 79.85 175.17
N LEU A 277 47.35 81.08 174.63
CA LEU A 277 48.29 81.69 173.69
C LEU A 277 49.79 81.43 173.92
N GLY A 278 50.57 81.58 172.83
CA GLY A 278 51.95 82.04 172.92
C GLY A 278 52.80 81.80 171.68
N ASP A 279 52.83 82.78 170.77
CA ASP A 279 53.97 83.02 169.87
C ASP A 279 55.27 83.13 170.69
N THR A 280 56.40 82.75 170.08
CA THR A 280 57.63 83.56 170.16
C THR A 280 58.65 83.11 169.14
N ALA A 281 58.88 84.00 168.18
CA ALA A 281 59.99 84.00 167.25
C ALA A 281 61.35 84.06 167.95
N THR A 282 62.40 83.57 167.28
CA THR A 282 63.63 84.33 167.00
C THR A 282 64.57 83.50 166.10
N ILE A 283 64.87 83.93 164.87
CA ILE A 283 65.87 84.93 164.45
C ILE A 283 67.20 84.25 164.05
N ASP A 284 67.64 84.60 162.84
CA ASP A 284 68.94 84.42 162.21
C ASP A 284 69.36 83.01 161.74
N LYS A 285 69.40 82.84 160.40
CA LYS A 285 70.59 83.13 159.58
C LYS A 285 70.41 82.43 158.22
N LEU A 286 69.73 83.08 157.27
CA LEU A 286 70.28 84.04 156.32
C LEU A 286 71.06 83.40 155.16
N ARG A 287 70.67 83.92 154.00
CA ARG A 287 71.52 84.30 152.86
C ARG A 287 71.93 83.19 151.91
N ASP A 288 71.63 83.49 150.65
CA ASP A 288 72.09 82.89 149.40
C ASP A 288 71.25 81.69 148.93
N ASP A 289 70.48 81.70 147.83
CA ASP A 289 70.34 82.58 146.66
C ASP A 289 69.04 82.10 145.96
N THR A 290 67.99 82.84 145.62
CA THR A 290 67.79 84.21 145.10
C THR A 290 68.57 84.56 143.83
N ALA A 291 68.93 83.55 143.02
CA ALA A 291 69.52 83.75 141.68
C ALA A 291 68.91 82.89 140.54
N THR A 292 68.14 81.82 140.81
CA THR A 292 67.63 80.94 139.72
C THR A 292 66.14 81.15 139.39
N ALA A 293 65.38 81.81 140.27
CA ALA A 293 63.94 82.06 140.07
C ALA A 293 63.64 83.02 138.90
N ASN A 294 64.61 83.84 138.47
CA ASN A 294 64.43 84.78 137.35
C ASN A 294 64.66 84.16 135.95
N ARG A 295 65.08 82.88 135.86
CA ARG A 295 65.23 82.18 134.56
C ARG A 295 63.92 81.49 134.12
N ARG A 296 63.02 81.19 135.06
CA ARG A 296 61.75 80.48 134.82
C ARG A 296 60.60 81.37 134.33
N ILE A 297 60.71 82.69 134.51
CA ILE A 297 59.68 83.66 134.11
C ILE A 297 59.79 84.05 132.63
N GLN A 298 60.96 83.88 131.99
CA GLN A 298 61.13 84.14 130.55
C GLN A 298 60.68 82.96 129.67
N GLU A 299 60.74 81.71 130.16
CA GLU A 299 60.26 80.51 129.45
C GLU A 299 58.72 80.48 129.31
N LEU A 300 57.99 81.06 130.28
CA LEU A 300 56.51 81.10 130.26
C LEU A 300 55.93 82.22 129.37
N ILE A 301 56.77 83.12 128.85
CA ILE A 301 56.35 84.17 127.91
C ILE A 301 56.44 83.66 126.46
N ASP A 302 57.41 82.79 126.14
CA ASP A 302 57.58 82.24 124.80
C ASP A 302 56.63 81.06 124.50
N GLU A 303 56.20 80.29 125.51
CA GLU A 303 55.20 79.21 125.36
C GLU A 303 53.77 79.70 125.08
N LYS A 304 53.43 80.94 125.47
CA LYS A 304 52.11 81.51 125.19
C LYS A 304 51.96 81.98 123.73
N ALA A 305 53.05 82.37 123.08
CA ALA A 305 53.04 82.89 121.71
C ALA A 305 53.05 81.78 120.62
N THR A 306 53.46 80.56 120.96
CA THR A 306 53.43 79.38 120.06
C THR A 306 52.06 78.70 120.03
N LEU A 307 51.37 78.61 121.18
CA LEU A 307 50.03 78.01 121.26
C LEU A 307 48.92 78.83 120.59
N GLU A 308 49.09 80.16 120.47
CA GLU A 308 48.15 81.02 119.72
C GLU A 308 48.36 80.99 118.19
N ARG A 309 49.53 80.54 117.67
CA ARG A 309 49.73 80.32 116.21
C ARG A 309 49.24 78.95 115.75
N GLU A 310 49.45 77.90 116.54
CA GLU A 310 48.99 76.54 116.21
C GLU A 310 47.45 76.40 116.21
N SER A 311 46.75 77.21 117.02
CA SER A 311 45.29 77.28 117.01
C SER A 311 44.69 77.94 115.75
N VAL A 312 45.43 78.82 115.07
CA VAL A 312 44.94 79.53 113.87
C VAL A 312 45.22 78.72 112.61
N ASP A 313 46.35 78.01 112.54
CA ASP A 313 46.68 77.13 111.40
C ASP A 313 45.82 75.85 111.38
N ALA A 314 45.42 75.32 112.54
CA ALA A 314 44.48 74.20 112.63
C ALA A 314 43.06 74.55 112.12
N VAL A 315 42.58 75.77 112.42
CA VAL A 315 41.26 76.25 111.96
C VAL A 315 41.29 76.57 110.45
N THR A 316 42.40 77.07 109.93
CA THR A 316 42.56 77.35 108.49
C THR A 316 42.69 76.05 107.67
N THR A 317 43.41 75.05 108.19
CA THR A 317 43.56 73.73 107.54
C THR A 317 42.25 72.93 107.57
N ALA A 318 41.48 73.00 108.65
CA ALA A 318 40.14 72.40 108.73
C ALA A 318 39.15 73.09 107.77
N GLY A 319 39.19 74.42 107.66
CA GLY A 319 38.34 75.18 106.74
C GLY A 319 38.66 74.98 105.24
N GLN A 320 39.91 74.63 104.91
CA GLN A 320 40.28 74.24 103.55
C GLN A 320 39.78 72.82 103.22
N LYS A 321 39.94 71.88 104.16
CA LYS A 321 39.50 70.48 103.98
C LYS A 321 37.98 70.34 103.88
N VAL A 322 37.22 71.19 104.58
CA VAL A 322 35.76 71.26 104.42
C VAL A 322 35.38 71.78 103.03
N ARG A 323 36.08 72.81 102.50
CA ARG A 323 35.82 73.30 101.13
C ARG A 323 36.18 72.28 100.04
N ASP A 324 37.27 71.55 100.22
CA ASP A 324 37.67 70.49 99.27
C ASP A 324 36.66 69.33 99.28
N LEU A 325 36.19 68.91 100.46
CA LEU A 325 35.15 67.89 100.60
C LEU A 325 33.78 68.35 100.06
N GLU A 326 33.43 69.65 100.20
CA GLU A 326 32.20 70.20 99.61
C GLU A 326 32.28 70.25 98.08
N GLN A 327 33.45 70.57 97.51
CA GLN A 327 33.68 70.51 96.06
C GLN A 327 33.68 69.09 95.52
N GLU A 328 34.24 68.13 96.26
CA GLU A 328 34.24 66.71 95.87
C GLU A 328 32.83 66.11 95.96
N ARG A 329 32.06 66.48 97.00
CA ARG A 329 30.64 66.18 97.10
C ARG A 329 29.85 66.74 95.92
N GLN A 330 30.10 68.00 95.52
CA GLN A 330 29.43 68.59 94.36
C GLN A 330 29.81 67.88 93.04
N ARG A 331 31.08 67.51 92.85
CA ARG A 331 31.51 66.70 91.69
C ARG A 331 30.86 65.33 91.64
N LEU A 332 30.68 64.68 92.80
CA LEU A 332 29.97 63.40 92.88
C LEU A 332 28.47 63.55 92.60
N VAL A 333 27.84 64.65 93.03
CA VAL A 333 26.44 64.97 92.71
C VAL A 333 26.27 65.27 91.20
N ASP A 334 27.17 66.03 90.61
CA ASP A 334 27.13 66.33 89.17
C ASP A 334 27.42 65.07 88.33
N GLY A 335 28.38 64.24 88.78
CA GLY A 335 28.71 62.95 88.15
C GLY A 335 27.58 61.93 88.26
N THR A 336 26.89 61.87 89.40
CA THR A 336 25.70 61.00 89.55
C THR A 336 24.53 61.50 88.72
N THR A 337 24.35 62.81 88.58
CA THR A 337 23.31 63.39 87.71
C THR A 337 23.60 63.10 86.23
N ALA A 338 24.85 63.25 85.79
CA ALA A 338 25.27 62.91 84.42
C ALA A 338 25.11 61.40 84.14
N ALA A 339 25.52 60.55 85.08
CA ALA A 339 25.32 59.10 84.96
C ALA A 339 23.83 58.74 84.90
N HIS A 340 22.97 59.43 85.66
CA HIS A 340 21.53 59.21 85.61
C HIS A 340 20.93 59.63 84.26
N GLN A 341 21.40 60.73 83.66
CA GLN A 341 20.99 61.15 82.32
C GLN A 341 21.47 60.19 81.23
N GLU A 342 22.70 59.67 81.33
CA GLU A 342 23.24 58.65 80.43
C GLU A 342 22.44 57.34 80.52
N ILE A 343 22.11 56.90 81.73
CA ILE A 343 21.26 55.72 81.96
C ILE A 343 19.86 55.95 81.38
N GLN A 344 19.28 57.13 81.56
CA GLN A 344 17.96 57.46 81.00
C GLN A 344 17.99 57.42 79.46
N LYS A 345 19.08 57.91 78.85
CA LYS A 345 19.28 57.85 77.40
C LYS A 345 19.41 56.40 76.91
N LEU A 346 20.24 55.59 77.58
CA LEU A 346 20.40 54.17 77.25
C LEU A 346 19.11 53.36 77.44
N VAL A 347 18.27 53.71 78.43
CA VAL A 347 16.95 53.10 78.61
C VAL A 347 16.03 53.44 77.43
N ASN A 348 16.05 54.68 76.95
CA ASN A 348 15.26 55.10 75.79
C ASN A 348 15.77 54.47 74.49
N ASP A 349 17.09 54.39 74.31
CA ASP A 349 17.72 53.75 73.14
C ASP A 349 17.41 52.25 73.13
N LYS A 350 17.48 51.59 74.29
CA LYS A 350 17.05 50.19 74.45
C LYS A 350 15.58 50.00 74.09
N ALA A 351 14.69 50.86 74.59
CA ALA A 351 13.26 50.78 74.26
C ALA A 351 12.98 51.02 72.76
N THR A 352 13.83 51.78 72.07
CA THR A 352 13.74 52.02 70.63
C THR A 352 14.22 50.80 69.85
N LEU A 353 15.39 50.25 70.21
CA LEU A 353 15.91 49.01 69.63
C LEU A 353 14.97 47.82 69.85
N ASP A 354 14.34 47.71 71.03
CA ASP A 354 13.37 46.66 71.31
C ASP A 354 12.13 46.78 70.39
N ARG A 355 11.68 48.01 70.04
CA ARG A 355 10.61 48.19 69.04
C ARG A 355 11.07 47.83 67.63
N GLU A 356 12.25 48.28 67.22
CA GLU A 356 12.80 47.97 65.90
C GLU A 356 13.02 46.47 65.72
N LEU A 357 13.44 45.76 66.77
CA LEU A 357 13.55 44.30 66.78
C LEU A 357 12.19 43.62 66.65
N VAL A 358 11.17 44.12 67.35
CA VAL A 358 9.80 43.59 67.25
C VAL A 358 9.22 43.83 65.85
N ASP A 359 9.43 45.01 65.26
CA ASP A 359 8.96 45.34 63.92
C ASP A 359 9.72 44.57 62.84
N ALA A 360 11.03 44.41 62.97
CA ALA A 360 11.85 43.58 62.08
C ALA A 360 11.48 42.09 62.19
N ALA A 361 11.20 41.60 63.40
CA ALA A 361 10.70 40.24 63.61
C ALA A 361 9.31 40.06 62.98
N ALA A 362 8.41 41.03 63.12
CA ALA A 362 7.09 41.01 62.49
C ALA A 362 7.17 41.05 60.95
N ALA A 363 8.06 41.88 60.39
CA ALA A 363 8.31 41.94 58.95
C ALA A 363 8.88 40.62 58.40
N THR A 364 9.84 40.03 59.13
CA THR A 364 10.41 38.72 58.78
C THR A 364 9.34 37.64 58.84
N ARG A 365 8.45 37.67 59.84
CA ARG A 365 7.35 36.71 59.98
C ARG A 365 6.33 36.82 58.84
N ARG A 366 6.02 38.04 58.37
CA ARG A 366 5.19 38.26 57.18
C ARG A 366 5.86 37.71 55.92
N LYS A 367 7.16 37.98 55.74
CA LYS A 367 7.92 37.47 54.60
C LYS A 367 7.98 35.94 54.57
N ILE A 368 8.15 35.30 55.74
CA ILE A 368 8.07 33.84 55.87
C ILE A 368 6.67 33.36 55.48
N GLN A 369 5.62 34.03 55.96
CA GLN A 369 4.24 33.65 55.66
C GLN A 369 3.88 33.81 54.17
N ASP A 370 4.42 34.82 53.50
CA ASP A 370 4.24 35.02 52.06
C ASP A 370 5.02 33.97 51.26
N LEU A 371 6.26 33.65 51.67
CA LEU A 371 7.04 32.56 51.08
C LEU A 371 6.39 31.19 51.29
N ASP A 372 5.75 30.95 52.44
CA ASP A 372 5.00 29.71 52.68
C ASP A 372 3.76 29.60 51.78
N LYS A 373 3.08 30.72 51.50
CA LYS A 373 1.97 30.76 50.53
C LYS A 373 2.46 30.54 49.09
N GLU A 374 3.56 31.17 48.71
CA GLU A 374 4.18 30.99 47.39
C GLU A 374 4.64 29.54 47.21
N LYS A 375 5.26 28.95 48.24
CA LYS A 375 5.63 27.54 48.26
C LYS A 375 4.41 26.63 48.14
N ALA A 376 3.30 26.93 48.82
CA ALA A 376 2.06 26.18 48.68
C ALA A 376 1.51 26.27 47.24
N SER A 377 1.48 27.46 46.65
CA SER A 377 1.07 27.66 45.25
C SER A 377 1.94 26.88 44.28
N LEU A 378 3.27 26.90 44.45
CA LEU A 378 4.20 26.15 43.61
C LEU A 378 4.04 24.63 43.78
N VAL A 379 3.72 24.16 44.99
CA VAL A 379 3.41 22.73 45.24
C VAL A 379 2.13 22.32 44.54
N ASP A 380 1.09 23.17 44.56
CA ASP A 380 -0.17 22.90 43.85
C ASP A 380 0.02 22.94 42.33
N GLU A 381 0.80 23.89 41.81
CA GLU A 381 1.17 23.96 40.39
C GLU A 381 2.01 22.76 39.94
N THR A 382 2.97 22.30 40.76
CA THR A 382 3.73 21.08 40.46
C THR A 382 2.89 19.82 40.56
N ALA A 383 1.91 19.77 41.47
CA ALA A 383 0.94 18.68 41.51
C ALA A 383 0.06 18.65 40.25
N ALA A 384 -0.47 19.80 39.82
CA ALA A 384 -1.27 19.92 38.60
C ALA A 384 -0.46 19.59 37.34
N ALA A 385 0.80 20.05 37.26
CA ALA A 385 1.71 19.71 36.18
C ALA A 385 2.02 18.20 36.14
N ASN A 386 2.19 17.57 37.31
CA ASN A 386 2.38 16.11 37.39
C ASN A 386 1.13 15.33 36.98
N GLU A 387 -0.07 15.80 37.32
CA GLU A 387 -1.32 15.19 36.83
C GLU A 387 -1.43 15.28 35.31
N GLU A 388 -1.07 16.42 34.72
CA GLU A 388 -1.09 16.61 33.27
C GLU A 388 -0.02 15.75 32.56
N ILE A 389 1.19 15.67 33.13
CA ILE A 389 2.23 14.74 32.65
C ILE A 389 1.69 13.30 32.69
N GLN A 390 1.03 12.89 33.77
CA GLN A 390 0.48 11.56 33.89
C GLN A 390 -0.65 11.32 32.86
N ARG A 391 -1.45 12.35 32.58
CA ARG A 391 -2.49 12.33 31.54
C ARG A 391 -1.89 12.14 30.15
N LEU A 392 -0.83 12.87 29.83
CA LEU A 392 -0.09 12.78 28.58
C LEU A 392 0.62 11.42 28.43
N VAL A 393 1.19 10.89 29.51
CA VAL A 393 1.79 9.54 29.53
C VAL A 393 0.75 8.47 29.22
N ASN A 394 -0.44 8.57 29.84
CA ASN A 394 -1.55 7.65 29.55
C ASN A 394 -2.08 7.79 28.12
N HIS A 395 -2.17 9.02 27.61
CA HIS A 395 -2.57 9.29 26.23
C HIS A 395 -1.55 8.70 25.24
N LYS A 396 -0.25 8.91 25.49
CA LYS A 396 0.85 8.32 24.73
C LYS A 396 0.78 6.78 24.73
N ALA A 397 0.60 6.16 25.89
CA ALA A 397 0.47 4.70 25.99
C ALA A 397 -0.75 4.16 25.22
N THR A 398 -1.83 4.95 25.13
CA THR A 398 -3.02 4.61 24.35
C THR A 398 -2.75 4.72 22.84
N LEU A 399 -2.05 5.77 22.41
CA LEU A 399 -1.63 5.94 21.01
C LEU A 399 -0.65 4.85 20.57
N GLU A 400 0.33 4.51 21.42
CA GLU A 400 1.27 3.41 21.15
C GLU A 400 0.54 2.07 20.98
N ARG A 401 -0.45 1.78 21.84
CA ARG A 401 -1.30 0.58 21.67
C ARG A 401 -2.06 0.61 20.34
N ARG A 402 -2.64 1.75 19.98
CA ARG A 402 -3.35 1.94 18.70
C ARG A 402 -2.43 1.73 17.49
N LEU A 403 -1.22 2.26 17.53
CA LEU A 403 -0.22 2.09 16.48
C LEU A 403 0.24 0.64 16.36
N VAL A 404 0.38 -0.08 17.48
CA VAL A 404 0.69 -1.51 17.47
C VAL A 404 -0.46 -2.32 16.88
N ASP A 405 -1.71 -2.00 17.21
CA ASP A 405 -2.89 -2.66 16.66
C ASP A 405 -3.05 -2.39 15.16
N GLU A 406 -2.82 -1.14 14.72
CA GLU A 406 -2.83 -0.74 13.30
C GLU A 406 -1.68 -1.39 12.53
N ALA A 407 -0.48 -1.47 13.12
CA ALA A 407 0.65 -2.18 12.54
C ALA A 407 0.36 -3.69 12.43
N ALA A 408 -0.26 -4.30 13.45
CA ALA A 408 -0.67 -5.71 13.41
C ALA A 408 -1.78 -5.95 12.36
N ALA A 409 -2.70 -5.01 12.17
CA ALA A 409 -3.70 -5.07 11.10
C ALA A 409 -3.06 -4.92 9.71
N ALA A 410 -2.10 -4.00 9.56
CA ALA A 410 -1.35 -3.83 8.33
C ALA A 410 -0.50 -5.07 8.00
N SER A 411 0.17 -5.67 8.98
CA SER A 411 0.93 -6.92 8.81
C SER A 411 0.02 -8.08 8.39
N ARG A 412 -1.18 -8.22 8.96
CA ARG A 412 -2.16 -9.21 8.52
C ARG A 412 -2.57 -8.98 7.07
N LYS A 413 -2.85 -7.74 6.69
CA LYS A 413 -3.20 -7.39 5.31
C LYS A 413 -2.06 -7.66 4.32
N ILE A 414 -0.82 -7.39 4.71
CA ILE A 414 0.37 -7.73 3.90
C ILE A 414 0.51 -9.25 3.76
N GLN A 415 0.23 -10.01 4.83
CA GLN A 415 0.25 -11.46 4.79
C GLN A 415 -0.83 -12.01 3.86
N ASP A 416 -2.06 -11.48 3.92
CA ASP A 416 -3.16 -11.87 3.03
C ASP A 416 -2.82 -11.56 1.57
N LEU A 417 -2.24 -10.39 1.30
CA LEU A 417 -1.78 -10.02 -0.05
C LEU A 417 -0.63 -10.91 -0.54
N ASN A 418 0.27 -11.35 0.35
CA ASN A 418 1.33 -12.29 0.00
C ASN A 418 0.78 -13.69 -0.29
N ASN A 419 -0.23 -14.14 0.46
CA ASN A 419 -0.92 -15.40 0.21
C ASN A 419 -1.67 -15.35 -1.13
N GLU A 420 -2.36 -14.24 -1.41
CA GLU A 420 -3.05 -14.05 -2.70
C GLU A 420 -2.06 -13.97 -3.86
N LYS A 421 -0.92 -13.30 -3.67
CA LYS A 421 0.18 -13.30 -4.64
C LYS A 421 0.70 -14.72 -4.90
N ALA A 422 0.89 -15.53 -3.86
CA ALA A 422 1.32 -16.92 -4.02
C ALA A 422 0.27 -17.73 -4.80
N ARG A 423 -1.02 -17.55 -4.49
CA ARG A 423 -2.13 -18.17 -5.21
C ARG A 423 -2.15 -17.80 -6.70
N LEU A 424 -2.00 -16.51 -7.01
CA LEU A 424 -1.94 -16.02 -8.39
C LEU A 424 -0.71 -16.52 -9.15
N VAL A 425 0.42 -16.72 -8.45
CA VAL A 425 1.62 -17.36 -9.04
C VAL A 425 1.35 -18.84 -9.36
N ASP A 426 0.68 -19.57 -8.49
CA ASP A 426 0.31 -20.98 -8.71
C ASP A 426 -0.74 -21.13 -9.82
N GLU A 427 -1.72 -20.22 -9.88
CA GLU A 427 -2.68 -20.11 -10.98
C GLU A 427 -1.99 -19.76 -12.30
N GLY A 428 -1.04 -18.82 -12.27
CA GLY A 428 -0.21 -18.46 -13.43
C GLY A 428 0.66 -19.63 -13.90
N ALA A 429 1.25 -20.40 -12.98
CA ALA A 429 2.00 -21.60 -13.29
C ALA A 429 1.12 -22.70 -13.90
N SER A 430 -0.10 -22.88 -13.37
CA SER A 430 -1.09 -23.82 -13.89
C SER A 430 -1.60 -23.40 -15.27
N ALA A 431 -1.85 -22.09 -15.48
CA ALA A 431 -2.21 -21.53 -16.77
C ALA A 431 -1.08 -21.70 -17.79
N ASN A 432 0.17 -21.45 -17.41
CA ASN A 432 1.32 -21.71 -18.28
C ASN A 432 1.48 -23.18 -18.63
N LYS A 433 1.24 -24.09 -17.68
CA LYS A 433 1.26 -25.54 -17.94
C LYS A 433 0.16 -25.95 -18.93
N ARG A 434 -1.01 -25.30 -18.85
CA ARG A 434 -2.13 -25.49 -19.77
C ARG A 434 -1.86 -24.91 -21.15
N ILE A 435 -1.24 -23.73 -21.23
CA ILE A 435 -0.77 -23.12 -22.48
C ILE A 435 0.28 -24.02 -23.12
N GLN A 436 1.25 -24.53 -22.36
CA GLN A 436 2.23 -25.47 -22.87
C GLN A 436 1.57 -26.75 -23.40
N GLY A 437 0.59 -27.30 -22.68
CA GLY A 437 -0.19 -28.43 -23.17
C GLY A 437 -0.93 -28.14 -24.47
N LEU A 438 -1.51 -26.95 -24.64
CA LEU A 438 -2.14 -26.52 -25.89
C LEU A 438 -1.14 -26.27 -27.02
N VAL A 439 0.07 -25.80 -26.70
CA VAL A 439 1.17 -25.64 -27.67
C VAL A 439 1.66 -26.99 -28.14
N ASP A 440 1.83 -27.95 -27.24
CA ASP A 440 2.24 -29.32 -27.57
C ASP A 440 1.14 -30.02 -28.40
N GLU A 441 -0.13 -29.83 -28.02
CA GLU A 441 -1.29 -30.37 -28.76
C GLU A 441 -1.46 -29.71 -30.14
N LYS A 442 -1.15 -28.42 -30.25
CA LYS A 442 -1.08 -27.74 -31.55
C LYS A 442 0.08 -28.28 -32.38
N ALA A 443 1.25 -28.50 -31.79
CA ALA A 443 2.40 -29.07 -32.49
C ALA A 443 2.10 -30.49 -33.01
N THR A 444 1.37 -31.31 -32.24
CA THR A 444 0.92 -32.62 -32.71
C THR A 444 -0.12 -32.50 -33.82
N ARG A 445 -1.09 -31.58 -33.73
CA ARG A 445 -2.05 -31.34 -34.82
C ARG A 445 -1.39 -30.81 -36.09
N ASP A 446 -0.42 -29.92 -35.96
CA ASP A 446 0.35 -29.39 -37.08
C ASP A 446 1.19 -30.51 -37.73
N GLN A 447 1.75 -31.42 -36.94
CA GLN A 447 2.45 -32.61 -37.42
C GLN A 447 1.49 -33.61 -38.10
N GLU A 448 0.31 -33.85 -37.53
CA GLU A 448 -0.73 -34.71 -38.14
C GLU A 448 -1.27 -34.10 -39.43
N SER A 449 -1.48 -32.78 -39.47
CA SER A 449 -1.88 -32.06 -40.68
C SER A 449 -0.77 -32.10 -41.73
N ALA A 450 0.49 -32.00 -41.34
CA ALA A 450 1.62 -32.13 -42.26
C ALA A 450 1.74 -33.56 -42.81
N LEU A 451 1.51 -34.59 -42.00
CA LEU A 451 1.47 -35.98 -42.43
C LEU A 451 0.27 -36.26 -43.34
N ALA A 452 -0.90 -35.71 -43.03
CA ALA A 452 -2.10 -35.81 -43.86
C ALA A 452 -1.90 -35.09 -45.21
N LEU A 453 -1.27 -33.92 -45.21
CA LEU A 453 -0.90 -33.18 -46.42
C LEU A 453 0.14 -33.95 -47.24
N ALA A 454 1.14 -34.55 -46.59
CA ALA A 454 2.13 -35.40 -47.26
C ALA A 454 1.47 -36.64 -47.89
N ALA A 455 0.55 -37.30 -47.18
CA ALA A 455 -0.21 -38.44 -47.69
C ALA A 455 -1.14 -38.03 -48.84
N ALA A 456 -1.80 -36.88 -48.74
CA ALA A 456 -2.62 -36.33 -49.82
C ALA A 456 -1.78 -36.00 -51.05
N ASN A 457 -0.61 -35.36 -50.88
CA ASN A 457 0.30 -35.08 -51.98
C ASN A 457 0.86 -36.35 -52.61
N GLN A 458 1.16 -37.38 -51.82
CA GLN A 458 1.59 -38.68 -52.34
C GLN A 458 0.48 -39.37 -53.14
N LYS A 459 -0.78 -39.22 -52.72
CA LYS A 459 -1.95 -39.72 -53.44
C LYS A 459 -2.20 -38.93 -54.73
N ILE A 460 -2.05 -37.61 -54.71
CA ILE A 460 -2.12 -36.75 -55.89
C ILE A 460 -1.02 -37.14 -56.88
N GLN A 461 0.20 -37.37 -56.40
CA GLN A 461 1.31 -37.81 -57.25
C GLN A 461 1.05 -39.20 -57.86
N GLY A 462 0.48 -40.13 -57.09
CA GLY A 462 0.03 -41.42 -57.61
C GLY A 462 -1.06 -41.29 -58.68
N LEU A 463 -2.01 -40.37 -58.49
CA LEU A 463 -3.06 -40.07 -59.47
C LEU A 463 -2.52 -39.37 -60.72
N ASP A 464 -1.50 -38.50 -60.58
CA ASP A 464 -0.84 -37.86 -61.71
C ASP A 464 0.01 -38.86 -62.50
N ASP A 465 0.67 -39.80 -61.83
CA ASP A 465 1.38 -40.90 -62.48
C ASP A 465 0.41 -41.85 -63.20
N GLU A 466 -0.74 -42.14 -62.59
CA GLU A 466 -1.81 -42.93 -63.19
C GLU A 466 -2.46 -42.21 -64.37
N LYS A 467 -2.73 -40.91 -64.24
CA LYS A 467 -3.20 -40.05 -65.34
C LYS A 467 -2.18 -40.00 -66.46
N LYS A 468 -0.89 -39.88 -66.16
CA LYS A 468 0.19 -39.91 -67.15
C LYS A 468 0.22 -41.27 -67.85
N LYS A 469 0.09 -42.38 -67.11
CA LYS A 469 0.01 -43.72 -67.67
C LYS A 469 -1.21 -43.90 -68.58
N LEU A 470 -2.37 -43.35 -68.20
CA LEU A 470 -3.59 -43.37 -69.01
C LEU A 470 -3.47 -42.47 -70.24
N VAL A 471 -2.80 -41.33 -70.14
CA VAL A 471 -2.50 -40.44 -71.27
C VAL A 471 -1.51 -41.10 -72.22
N ASP A 472 -0.48 -41.77 -71.72
CA ASP A 472 0.49 -42.51 -72.54
C ASP A 472 -0.18 -43.73 -73.20
N GLN A 473 -1.10 -44.41 -72.52
CA GLN A 473 -1.92 -45.49 -73.09
C GLN A 473 -2.90 -44.97 -74.14
N ALA A 474 -3.54 -43.82 -73.91
CA ALA A 474 -4.41 -43.18 -74.88
C ALA A 474 -3.61 -42.68 -76.09
N ALA A 475 -2.41 -42.12 -75.89
CA ALA A 475 -1.52 -41.70 -76.96
C ALA A 475 -1.03 -42.91 -77.77
N ALA A 476 -0.69 -44.02 -77.11
CA ALA A 476 -0.34 -45.27 -77.77
C ALA A 476 -1.52 -45.83 -78.59
N ALA A 477 -2.72 -45.83 -78.03
CA ALA A 477 -3.93 -46.27 -78.74
C ALA A 477 -4.28 -45.35 -79.92
N VAL A 478 -4.09 -44.03 -79.78
CA VAL A 478 -4.26 -43.07 -80.88
C VAL A 478 -3.21 -43.31 -81.96
N GLN A 479 -1.96 -43.59 -81.59
CA GLN A 479 -0.88 -43.89 -82.54
C GLN A 479 -1.06 -45.25 -83.21
N GLU A 480 -1.61 -46.24 -82.51
CA GLU A 480 -2.03 -47.53 -83.06
C GLU A 480 -3.22 -47.35 -84.02
N SER A 481 -4.20 -46.51 -83.67
CA SER A 481 -5.31 -46.18 -84.57
C SER A 481 -4.84 -45.40 -85.80
N ALA A 482 -3.86 -44.51 -85.64
CA ALA A 482 -3.30 -43.72 -86.73
C ALA A 482 -2.44 -44.56 -87.67
N SER A 483 -1.70 -45.54 -87.14
CA SER A 483 -0.96 -46.52 -87.94
C SER A 483 -1.89 -47.53 -88.63
N ALA A 484 -2.99 -47.93 -87.97
CA ALA A 484 -4.05 -48.71 -88.60
C ALA A 484 -4.78 -47.92 -89.71
N LEU A 485 -5.01 -46.62 -89.51
CA LEU A 485 -5.59 -45.72 -90.51
C LEU A 485 -4.61 -45.48 -91.68
N ALA A 486 -3.31 -45.33 -91.40
CA ALA A 486 -2.28 -45.23 -92.43
C ALA A 486 -2.17 -46.54 -93.24
N ALA A 487 -2.23 -47.70 -92.58
CA ALA A 487 -2.26 -49.01 -93.25
C ALA A 487 -3.55 -49.20 -94.07
N ALA A 488 -4.69 -48.73 -93.57
CA ALA A 488 -5.95 -48.74 -94.31
C ALA A 488 -5.89 -47.81 -95.53
N ASN A 489 -5.31 -46.62 -95.41
CA ASN A 489 -5.12 -45.69 -96.51
C ASN A 489 -4.13 -46.22 -97.55
N GLN A 490 -3.05 -46.87 -97.13
CA GLN A 490 -2.11 -47.53 -98.03
C GLN A 490 -2.78 -48.70 -98.78
N LYS A 491 -3.72 -49.40 -98.12
CA LYS A 491 -4.53 -50.45 -98.75
C LYS A 491 -5.59 -49.88 -99.71
N ILE A 492 -6.12 -48.69 -99.43
CA ILE A 492 -6.99 -47.96 -100.36
C ILE A 492 -6.22 -47.51 -101.59
N GLU A 493 -4.98 -47.05 -101.44
CA GLU A 493 -4.11 -46.64 -102.55
C GLU A 493 -3.78 -47.84 -103.46
N VAL A 494 -3.47 -49.01 -102.87
CA VAL A 494 -3.30 -50.27 -103.63
C VAL A 494 -4.59 -50.68 -104.35
N LEU A 495 -5.76 -50.50 -103.71
CA LEU A 495 -7.06 -50.81 -104.34
C LEU A 495 -7.44 -49.80 -105.45
N ASP A 496 -7.03 -48.54 -105.34
CA ASP A 496 -7.21 -47.54 -106.39
C ASP A 496 -6.26 -47.78 -107.57
N ASP A 497 -5.04 -48.27 -107.32
CA ASP A 497 -4.12 -48.74 -108.37
C ASP A 497 -4.62 -50.03 -109.04
N GLU A 498 -5.19 -50.98 -108.29
CA GLU A 498 -5.87 -52.16 -108.86
C GLU A 498 -7.12 -51.78 -109.67
N LYS A 499 -7.90 -50.81 -109.17
CA LYS A 499 -9.06 -50.27 -109.89
C LYS A 499 -8.65 -49.53 -111.16
N LYS A 500 -7.52 -48.82 -111.14
CA LYS A 500 -6.93 -48.18 -112.32
C LYS A 500 -6.43 -49.22 -113.33
N GLY A 501 -5.76 -50.29 -112.87
CA GLY A 501 -5.39 -51.43 -113.70
C GLY A 501 -6.59 -52.17 -114.31
N LEU A 502 -7.69 -52.29 -113.57
CA LEU A 502 -8.95 -52.86 -114.08
C LEU A 502 -9.68 -51.91 -115.05
N LEU A 503 -9.61 -50.60 -114.84
CA LEU A 503 -10.14 -49.60 -115.77
C LEU A 503 -9.32 -49.51 -117.06
N ASP A 504 -8.00 -49.64 -116.99
CA ASP A 504 -7.13 -49.69 -118.16
C ASP A 504 -7.31 -50.99 -118.95
N ASN A 505 -7.56 -52.12 -118.27
CA ASN A 505 -7.95 -53.38 -118.90
C ASN A 505 -9.38 -53.35 -119.48
N ALA A 506 -10.32 -52.66 -118.83
CA ALA A 506 -11.67 -52.45 -119.35
C ALA A 506 -11.67 -51.48 -120.55
N ALA A 507 -10.82 -50.45 -120.55
CA ALA A 507 -10.64 -49.54 -121.68
C ALA A 507 -9.99 -50.23 -122.88
N ALA A 508 -9.02 -51.13 -122.65
CA ALA A 508 -8.46 -51.99 -123.68
C ALA A 508 -9.48 -53.00 -124.25
N ALA A 509 -10.38 -53.52 -123.40
CA ALA A 509 -11.49 -54.38 -123.84
C ALA A 509 -12.55 -53.60 -124.64
N VAL A 510 -12.89 -52.38 -124.23
CA VAL A 510 -13.85 -51.50 -124.93
C VAL A 510 -13.30 -51.03 -126.29
N GLN A 511 -11.98 -50.82 -126.42
CA GLN A 511 -11.35 -50.53 -127.72
C GLN A 511 -11.36 -51.76 -128.65
N LYS A 512 -11.14 -52.97 -128.12
CA LYS A 512 -11.33 -54.23 -128.87
C LYS A 512 -12.78 -54.46 -129.29
N PHE A 513 -13.76 -54.07 -128.47
CA PHE A 513 -15.18 -54.16 -128.83
C PHE A 513 -15.58 -53.13 -129.88
N ARG A 514 -14.94 -51.94 -129.90
CA ARG A 514 -15.17 -50.91 -130.91
C ARG A 514 -14.62 -51.31 -132.28
N ASP A 515 -13.46 -51.96 -132.32
CA ASP A 515 -12.88 -52.54 -133.54
C ASP A 515 -13.70 -53.75 -134.05
N LEU A 516 -14.32 -54.53 -133.15
CA LEU A 516 -15.22 -55.64 -133.50
C LEU A 516 -16.60 -55.18 -133.98
N ASP A 517 -17.14 -54.06 -133.49
CA ASP A 517 -18.45 -53.54 -133.93
C ASP A 517 -18.36 -52.88 -135.34
N GLU A 518 -17.18 -52.37 -135.70
CA GLU A 518 -16.89 -51.84 -137.03
C GLU A 518 -16.69 -52.97 -138.08
N GLU A 519 -16.12 -54.10 -137.67
CA GLU A 519 -16.14 -55.38 -138.43
C GLU A 519 -17.55 -55.98 -138.52
N ARG A 520 -18.35 -55.90 -137.44
CA ARG A 520 -19.73 -56.39 -137.40
C ARG A 520 -20.68 -55.60 -138.30
N THR A 521 -20.45 -54.29 -138.47
CA THR A 521 -21.24 -53.45 -139.38
C THR A 521 -20.90 -53.73 -140.85
N LYS A 522 -19.64 -54.06 -141.16
CA LYS A 522 -19.21 -54.53 -142.50
C LYS A 522 -19.71 -55.96 -142.79
N LEU A 523 -19.76 -56.84 -141.80
CA LEU A 523 -20.37 -58.17 -141.91
C LEU A 523 -21.90 -58.09 -142.06
N ALA A 524 -22.59 -57.18 -141.36
CA ALA A 524 -24.05 -57.04 -141.43
C ALA A 524 -24.55 -56.58 -142.82
N GLN A 525 -23.77 -55.76 -143.53
CA GLN A 525 -24.04 -55.39 -144.93
C GLN A 525 -23.72 -56.54 -145.93
N CYS A 526 -22.87 -57.49 -145.55
CA CYS A 526 -22.57 -58.69 -146.33
C CYS A 526 -23.62 -59.80 -146.08
N PHE A 527 -24.14 -59.91 -144.85
CA PHE A 527 -25.13 -60.91 -144.44
C PHE A 527 -26.53 -60.65 -145.01
N GLU A 528 -26.97 -59.40 -145.20
CA GLU A 528 -28.25 -59.14 -145.92
C GLU A 528 -28.16 -59.40 -147.43
N ARG A 529 -26.96 -59.59 -148.00
CA ARG A 529 -26.77 -60.03 -149.39
C ARG A 529 -26.75 -61.57 -149.52
N GLN A 530 -26.40 -62.31 -148.45
CA GLN A 530 -26.42 -63.79 -148.42
C GLN A 530 -27.71 -64.40 -147.81
N LYS A 531 -28.52 -63.61 -147.11
CA LYS A 531 -29.80 -64.05 -146.50
C LYS A 531 -30.92 -64.31 -147.51
N LEU A 532 -30.77 -63.86 -148.77
CA LEU A 532 -31.61 -64.26 -149.90
C LEU A 532 -31.19 -65.58 -150.57
N GLU A 533 -30.02 -66.15 -150.22
CA GLU A 533 -29.50 -67.39 -150.84
C GLU A 533 -29.47 -68.61 -149.92
N LEU A 534 -29.68 -68.46 -148.60
CA LEU A 534 -29.63 -69.59 -147.66
C LEU A 534 -30.95 -69.82 -146.92
N GLN A 535 -32.03 -69.82 -147.71
CA GLN A 535 -33.29 -70.53 -147.41
C GLN A 535 -33.15 -72.04 -147.68
N SER A 536 -32.01 -72.63 -147.31
CA SER A 536 -31.79 -74.07 -147.32
C SER A 536 -30.98 -74.47 -146.09
N PHE A 537 -31.50 -75.47 -145.37
CA PHE A 537 -30.90 -76.20 -144.25
C PHE A 537 -30.95 -75.57 -142.85
N LYS A 538 -32.12 -75.82 -142.23
CA LYS A 538 -32.38 -76.24 -140.84
C LYS A 538 -31.14 -76.51 -139.95
N ASN A 539 -31.09 -75.80 -138.81
CA ASN A 539 -30.46 -76.27 -137.58
C ASN A 539 -31.49 -76.40 -136.45
N LYS A 540 -31.36 -77.51 -135.72
CA LYS A 540 -31.79 -77.72 -134.33
C LYS A 540 -30.84 -76.95 -133.39
N GLU A 541 -31.37 -76.66 -132.19
CA GLU A 541 -30.74 -76.74 -130.84
C GLU A 541 -29.46 -77.62 -130.73
N PRO A 542 -28.64 -77.54 -129.64
CA PRO A 542 -29.03 -77.25 -128.24
C PRO A 542 -27.99 -76.50 -127.33
N GLU A 543 -28.37 -76.28 -126.06
CA GLU A 543 -27.57 -76.44 -124.79
C GLU A 543 -26.28 -75.61 -124.58
N THR A 544 -25.80 -75.20 -123.39
CA THR A 544 -25.78 -75.74 -122.00
C THR A 544 -25.35 -74.61 -121.00
N ARG A 545 -25.95 -74.51 -119.80
CA ARG A 545 -25.43 -74.82 -118.44
C ARG A 545 -24.21 -74.04 -117.86
N ASN A 546 -24.50 -73.31 -116.76
CA ASN A 546 -24.07 -73.55 -115.35
C ASN A 546 -22.71 -73.03 -114.83
N GLU A 547 -22.65 -71.81 -114.29
CA GLU A 547 -21.59 -71.31 -113.38
C GLU A 547 -22.08 -70.18 -112.43
N ASP A 548 -22.80 -70.49 -111.34
CA ASP A 548 -23.27 -69.48 -110.36
C ASP A 548 -22.77 -69.70 -108.91
N ASP A 549 -21.74 -70.54 -108.71
CA ASP A 549 -21.33 -71.01 -107.37
C ASP A 549 -20.10 -70.29 -106.76
N TRP A 550 -19.52 -69.28 -107.42
CA TRP A 550 -18.28 -68.61 -106.97
C TRP A 550 -18.47 -67.21 -106.39
N ILE A 551 -19.68 -66.62 -106.48
CA ILE A 551 -19.94 -65.23 -106.04
C ILE A 551 -20.45 -65.15 -104.59
N ALA A 552 -20.95 -66.24 -104.00
CA ALA A 552 -21.60 -66.21 -102.69
C ALA A 552 -20.64 -66.19 -101.48
N ARG A 553 -19.42 -66.73 -101.58
CA ARG A 553 -18.49 -66.89 -100.44
C ARG A 553 -17.90 -65.57 -99.90
N PRO A 554 -17.37 -64.64 -100.74
CA PRO A 554 -16.72 -63.43 -100.23
C PRO A 554 -17.66 -62.49 -99.47
N ARG A 555 -18.95 -62.51 -99.79
CA ARG A 555 -19.96 -61.68 -99.12
C ARG A 555 -20.28 -62.18 -97.71
N TYR A 556 -20.19 -63.48 -97.48
CA TYR A 556 -20.44 -64.06 -96.16
C TYR A 556 -19.31 -63.71 -95.18
N ASP A 557 -18.05 -63.75 -95.63
CA ASP A 557 -16.89 -63.46 -94.79
C ASP A 557 -16.83 -61.98 -94.34
N VAL A 558 -17.21 -61.04 -95.20
CA VAL A 558 -17.26 -59.61 -94.84
C VAL A 558 -18.37 -59.31 -93.84
N LEU A 559 -19.53 -59.97 -93.96
CA LEU A 559 -20.63 -59.80 -93.02
C LEU A 559 -20.32 -60.48 -91.68
N SER A 560 -19.65 -61.64 -91.69
CA SER A 560 -19.17 -62.31 -90.48
C SER A 560 -18.19 -61.42 -89.69
N GLY A 561 -17.18 -60.86 -90.37
CA GLY A 561 -16.20 -60.00 -89.69
C GLY A 561 -16.79 -58.71 -89.12
N ARG A 562 -17.80 -58.12 -89.78
CA ARG A 562 -18.53 -56.97 -89.23
C ARG A 562 -19.38 -57.34 -88.00
N LEU A 563 -19.98 -58.53 -88.01
CA LEU A 563 -20.75 -59.02 -86.87
C LEU A 563 -19.85 -59.29 -85.66
N ASP A 564 -18.67 -59.85 -85.88
CA ASP A 564 -17.68 -60.10 -84.82
C ASP A 564 -17.14 -58.79 -84.23
N ALA A 565 -16.89 -57.76 -85.06
CA ALA A 565 -16.50 -56.43 -84.59
C ALA A 565 -17.59 -55.73 -83.77
N LEU A 566 -18.86 -55.88 -84.17
CA LEU A 566 -19.99 -55.35 -83.41
C LEU A 566 -20.16 -56.08 -82.08
N LYS A 567 -19.92 -57.40 -82.07
CA LYS A 567 -19.95 -58.21 -80.86
C LYS A 567 -18.85 -57.79 -79.87
N ALA A 568 -17.63 -57.56 -80.36
CA ALA A 568 -16.51 -57.08 -79.53
C ALA A 568 -16.77 -55.69 -78.93
N THR A 569 -17.43 -54.78 -79.68
CA THR A 569 -17.79 -53.45 -79.15
C THR A 569 -18.91 -53.53 -78.11
N CYS A 570 -19.89 -54.40 -78.28
CA CYS A 570 -20.91 -54.66 -77.25
C CYS A 570 -20.29 -55.26 -75.98
N GLU A 571 -19.36 -56.21 -76.10
CA GLU A 571 -18.65 -56.81 -74.95
C GLU A 571 -17.80 -55.77 -74.20
N LEU A 572 -17.16 -54.84 -74.92
CA LEU A 572 -16.40 -53.73 -74.32
C LEU A 572 -17.32 -52.77 -73.54
N MET A 573 -18.43 -52.35 -74.15
CA MET A 573 -19.40 -51.47 -73.47
C MET A 573 -20.03 -52.14 -72.26
N GLN A 574 -20.29 -53.44 -72.33
CA GLN A 574 -20.78 -54.22 -71.19
C GLN A 574 -19.75 -54.24 -70.04
N GLY A 575 -18.46 -54.44 -70.35
CA GLY A 575 -17.39 -54.36 -69.36
C GLY A 575 -17.25 -52.98 -68.71
N GLN A 576 -17.40 -51.90 -69.48
CA GLN A 576 -17.40 -50.53 -68.93
C GLN A 576 -18.60 -50.27 -68.03
N LEU A 577 -19.78 -50.79 -68.39
CA LEU A 577 -20.98 -50.68 -67.58
C LEU A 577 -20.84 -51.43 -66.25
N ASP A 578 -20.27 -52.64 -66.28
CA ASP A 578 -20.04 -53.44 -65.08
C ASP A 578 -18.97 -52.82 -64.16
N ALA A 579 -17.93 -52.20 -64.74
CA ALA A 579 -16.96 -51.41 -63.98
C ALA A 579 -17.60 -50.20 -63.30
N LYS A 580 -18.44 -49.43 -64.02
CA LYS A 580 -19.17 -48.29 -63.47
C LYS A 580 -20.18 -48.69 -62.41
N LYS A 581 -20.83 -49.85 -62.57
CA LYS A 581 -21.73 -50.43 -61.56
C LYS A 581 -20.98 -50.80 -60.28
N THR A 582 -19.74 -51.27 -60.41
CA THR A 582 -18.87 -51.60 -59.27
C THR A 582 -18.39 -50.33 -58.55
N GLU A 583 -17.99 -49.29 -59.29
CA GLU A 583 -17.66 -47.97 -58.73
C GLU A 583 -18.85 -47.34 -57.99
N LEU A 584 -20.05 -47.41 -58.57
CA LEU A 584 -21.28 -46.92 -57.93
C LEU A 584 -21.59 -47.72 -56.65
N GLY A 585 -21.38 -49.05 -56.67
CA GLY A 585 -21.53 -49.88 -55.48
C GLY A 585 -20.58 -49.49 -54.34
N ALA A 586 -19.32 -49.18 -54.66
CA ALA A 586 -18.35 -48.70 -53.70
C ALA A 586 -18.72 -47.31 -53.14
N ALA A 587 -19.21 -46.41 -54.00
CA ALA A 587 -19.68 -45.08 -53.58
C ALA A 587 -20.91 -45.17 -52.66
N VAL A 588 -21.85 -46.07 -52.94
CA VAL A 588 -23.01 -46.34 -52.07
C VAL A 588 -22.58 -46.93 -50.72
N GLN A 589 -21.57 -47.80 -50.69
CA GLN A 589 -21.02 -48.29 -49.42
C GLN A 589 -20.37 -47.18 -48.60
N GLN A 590 -19.61 -46.29 -49.22
CA GLN A 590 -19.05 -45.11 -48.55
C GLN A 590 -20.15 -44.19 -48.00
N LEU A 591 -21.20 -43.94 -48.78
CA LEU A 591 -22.37 -43.16 -48.34
C LEU A 591 -23.03 -43.78 -47.10
N ASN A 592 -23.17 -45.12 -47.07
CA ASN A 592 -23.75 -45.83 -45.93
C ASN A 592 -22.87 -45.72 -44.66
N ILE A 593 -21.54 -45.76 -44.81
CA ILE A 593 -20.60 -45.55 -43.69
C ILE A 593 -20.78 -44.13 -43.13
N VAL A 594 -20.73 -43.11 -44.00
CA VAL A 594 -20.93 -41.70 -43.59
C VAL A 594 -22.30 -41.49 -42.95
N THR A 595 -23.35 -42.13 -43.47
CA THR A 595 -24.70 -42.05 -42.90
C THR A 595 -24.76 -42.66 -41.50
N SER A 596 -24.07 -43.78 -41.26
CA SER A 596 -24.00 -44.40 -39.94
C SER A 596 -23.19 -43.58 -38.92
N GLU A 597 -22.10 -42.94 -39.37
CA GLU A 597 -21.32 -42.02 -38.54
C GLU A 597 -22.12 -40.76 -38.17
N LEU A 598 -22.89 -40.22 -39.12
CA LEU A 598 -23.82 -39.11 -38.87
C LEU A 598 -24.91 -39.47 -37.85
N GLN A 599 -25.47 -40.68 -37.93
CA GLN A 599 -26.45 -41.14 -36.94
C GLN A 599 -25.83 -41.26 -35.53
N ASN A 600 -24.59 -41.74 -35.43
CA ASN A 600 -23.86 -41.81 -34.16
C ASN A 600 -23.54 -40.41 -33.60
N LEU A 601 -23.12 -39.47 -34.45
CA LEU A 601 -22.90 -38.07 -34.06
C LEU A 601 -24.20 -37.42 -33.60
N ARG A 602 -25.32 -37.65 -34.30
CA ARG A 602 -26.64 -37.13 -33.91
C ARG A 602 -27.06 -37.66 -32.54
N LEU A 603 -26.86 -38.95 -32.27
CA LEU A 603 -27.10 -39.53 -30.95
C LEU A 603 -26.22 -38.87 -29.88
N LYS A 604 -24.94 -38.65 -30.15
CA LYS A 604 -24.02 -37.99 -29.22
C LYS A 604 -24.43 -36.55 -28.90
N VAL A 605 -24.76 -35.75 -29.91
CA VAL A 605 -25.27 -34.39 -29.73
C VAL A 605 -26.54 -34.40 -28.87
N THR A 606 -27.51 -35.29 -29.14
CA THR A 606 -28.73 -35.36 -28.31
C THR A 606 -28.47 -35.76 -26.86
N THR A 607 -27.42 -36.56 -26.59
CA THR A 607 -27.03 -36.88 -25.21
C THR A 607 -26.35 -35.70 -24.50
N GLU A 608 -25.55 -34.93 -25.22
CA GLU A 608 -24.88 -33.74 -24.70
C GLU A 608 -25.89 -32.60 -24.45
N ASP A 609 -26.87 -32.40 -25.34
CA ASP A 609 -27.99 -31.46 -25.14
C ASP A 609 -28.78 -31.77 -23.86
N ARG A 610 -29.05 -33.05 -23.61
CA ARG A 610 -29.75 -33.48 -22.39
C ARG A 610 -28.91 -33.23 -21.13
N SER A 611 -27.59 -33.42 -21.21
CA SER A 611 -26.65 -33.10 -20.12
C SER A 611 -26.63 -31.59 -19.84
N PHE A 612 -26.56 -30.78 -20.90
CA PHE A 612 -26.59 -29.34 -20.83
C PHE A 612 -27.86 -28.80 -20.16
N GLU A 613 -29.04 -29.30 -20.54
CA GLU A 613 -30.31 -28.91 -19.90
C GLU A 613 -30.41 -29.35 -18.43
N ASN A 614 -29.81 -30.48 -18.06
CA ASN A 614 -29.74 -30.88 -16.65
C ASN A 614 -28.86 -29.94 -15.83
N LEU A 615 -27.68 -29.57 -16.36
CA LEU A 615 -26.79 -28.59 -15.72
C LEU A 615 -27.44 -27.22 -15.57
N LYS A 616 -28.18 -26.76 -16.58
CA LYS A 616 -28.93 -25.50 -16.53
C LYS A 616 -29.99 -25.48 -15.44
N LYS A 617 -30.73 -26.58 -15.27
CA LYS A 617 -31.70 -26.75 -14.17
C LYS A 617 -31.02 -26.77 -12.81
N GLU A 618 -29.87 -27.42 -12.69
CA GLU A 618 -29.13 -27.48 -11.43
C GLU A 618 -28.54 -26.12 -11.07
N ASN A 619 -28.04 -25.37 -12.06
CA ASN A 619 -27.55 -24.01 -11.85
C ASN A 619 -28.69 -23.09 -11.36
N SER A 620 -29.87 -23.19 -11.98
CA SER A 620 -31.05 -22.44 -11.55
C SER A 620 -31.46 -22.77 -10.11
N ARG A 621 -31.33 -24.03 -9.67
CA ARG A 621 -31.59 -24.44 -8.29
C ARG A 621 -30.57 -23.83 -7.31
N LEU A 622 -29.29 -23.82 -7.68
CA LEU A 622 -28.23 -23.22 -6.85
C LEU A 622 -28.43 -21.70 -6.70
N GLU A 623 -28.81 -21.00 -7.76
CA GLU A 623 -29.13 -19.56 -7.68
C GLU A 623 -30.27 -19.28 -6.71
N VAL A 624 -31.34 -20.09 -6.73
CA VAL A 624 -32.44 -19.97 -5.77
C VAL A 624 -31.94 -20.18 -4.33
N ILE A 625 -31.16 -21.22 -4.07
CA ILE A 625 -30.60 -21.49 -2.74
C ILE A 625 -29.70 -20.34 -2.27
N ILE A 626 -28.84 -19.81 -3.15
CA ILE A 626 -27.95 -18.68 -2.82
C ILE A 626 -28.78 -17.43 -2.49
N ASN A 627 -29.86 -17.17 -3.23
CA ASN A 627 -30.73 -16.02 -2.98
C ASN A 627 -31.53 -16.17 -1.68
N ASP A 628 -32.01 -17.37 -1.36
CA ASP A 628 -32.69 -17.67 -0.08
C ASP A 628 -31.73 -17.53 1.11
N LEU A 629 -30.49 -18.02 0.99
CA LEU A 629 -29.46 -17.85 2.01
C LEU A 629 -29.06 -16.39 2.20
N LYS A 630 -28.96 -15.61 1.11
CA LYS A 630 -28.72 -14.15 1.18
C LYS A 630 -29.89 -13.42 1.85
N GLY A 631 -31.14 -13.80 1.54
CA GLY A 631 -32.35 -13.22 2.14
C GLY A 631 -32.48 -13.48 3.64
N ASN A 632 -32.15 -14.69 4.11
CA ASN A 632 -32.25 -15.09 5.52
C ASN A 632 -31.06 -14.66 6.40
N SER A 633 -29.97 -14.15 5.80
CA SER A 633 -28.75 -13.74 6.53
C SER A 633 -28.90 -12.49 7.42
N THR A 634 -30.05 -11.81 7.39
CA THR A 634 -30.32 -10.65 8.26
C THR A 634 -30.64 -11.01 9.72
N ILE A 635 -30.86 -12.30 10.05
CA ILE A 635 -31.36 -12.70 11.39
C ILE A 635 -30.34 -13.42 12.28
N THR A 636 -29.23 -13.98 11.76
CA THR A 636 -28.25 -14.69 12.62
C THR A 636 -26.81 -14.44 12.16
N ASN A 637 -26.14 -13.52 12.86
CA ASN A 637 -24.83 -12.97 12.51
C ASN A 637 -23.63 -13.83 12.95
N ILE A 638 -23.77 -15.16 13.02
CA ILE A 638 -22.68 -16.03 13.48
C ILE A 638 -22.66 -17.32 12.63
N ALA A 639 -21.59 -17.44 11.82
CA ALA A 639 -21.07 -18.68 11.20
C ALA A 639 -21.76 -19.27 9.94
N LEU A 640 -21.96 -18.49 8.87
CA LEU A 640 -22.27 -18.99 7.50
C LEU A 640 -21.42 -18.48 6.30
N PRO A 641 -20.34 -17.66 6.43
CA PRO A 641 -19.58 -17.20 5.26
C PRO A 641 -18.96 -18.32 4.41
N GLU A 642 -18.55 -19.42 5.05
CA GLU A 642 -17.78 -20.48 4.40
C GLU A 642 -18.65 -21.38 3.50
N GLU A 643 -19.87 -21.71 3.93
CA GLU A 643 -20.84 -22.44 3.09
C GLU A 643 -21.31 -21.60 1.89
N ILE A 644 -21.49 -20.29 2.07
CA ILE A 644 -21.83 -19.38 0.97
C ILE A 644 -20.67 -19.31 -0.05
N ALA A 645 -19.43 -19.29 0.42
CA ALA A 645 -18.25 -19.28 -0.46
C ALA A 645 -18.13 -20.59 -1.26
N ILE A 646 -18.37 -21.75 -0.63
CA ILE A 646 -18.36 -23.06 -1.31
C ILE A 646 -19.45 -23.11 -2.39
N LEU A 647 -20.68 -22.68 -2.08
CA LEU A 647 -21.78 -22.67 -3.04
C LEU A 647 -21.54 -21.68 -4.19
N GLN A 648 -20.88 -20.55 -3.94
CA GLN A 648 -20.48 -19.60 -4.98
C GLN A 648 -19.41 -20.18 -5.90
N GLN A 649 -18.43 -20.90 -5.34
CA GLN A 649 -17.39 -21.57 -6.12
C GLN A 649 -17.97 -22.71 -6.98
N GLU A 650 -18.91 -23.49 -6.44
CA GLU A 650 -19.58 -24.56 -7.19
C GLU A 650 -20.44 -23.99 -8.33
N ASN A 651 -21.17 -22.89 -8.09
CA ASN A 651 -21.93 -22.18 -9.13
C ASN A 651 -20.99 -21.67 -10.25
N LEU A 652 -19.86 -21.04 -9.89
CA LEU A 652 -18.89 -20.57 -10.87
C LEU A 652 -18.31 -21.72 -11.72
N SER A 653 -18.02 -22.86 -11.09
CA SER A 653 -17.54 -24.06 -11.80
C SER A 653 -18.58 -24.60 -12.78
N LYS A 654 -19.84 -24.72 -12.36
CA LYS A 654 -20.94 -25.20 -13.22
C LYS A 654 -21.23 -24.21 -14.36
N SER A 655 -21.16 -22.91 -14.10
CA SER A 655 -21.31 -21.88 -15.15
C SER A 655 -20.20 -21.96 -16.21
N LEU A 656 -18.96 -22.24 -15.82
CA LEU A 656 -17.86 -22.43 -16.76
C LEU A 656 -18.02 -23.70 -17.60
N GLU A 657 -18.54 -24.78 -17.01
CA GLU A 657 -18.84 -26.02 -17.72
C GLU A 657 -19.97 -25.86 -18.73
N ILE A 658 -21.03 -25.10 -18.38
CA ILE A 658 -22.10 -24.69 -19.29
C ILE A 658 -21.54 -23.90 -20.48
N GLN A 659 -20.66 -22.91 -20.25
CA GLN A 659 -20.04 -22.15 -21.33
C GLN A 659 -19.15 -23.02 -22.24
N LYS A 660 -18.45 -24.01 -21.67
CA LYS A 660 -17.64 -24.95 -22.44
C LYS A 660 -18.51 -25.79 -23.37
N LEU A 661 -19.59 -26.37 -22.84
CA LEU A 661 -20.55 -27.17 -23.61
C LEU A 661 -21.25 -26.35 -24.70
N GLN A 662 -21.59 -25.08 -24.45
CA GLN A 662 -22.15 -24.19 -25.48
C GLN A 662 -21.19 -23.99 -26.65
N ARG A 663 -19.89 -23.81 -26.39
CA ARG A 663 -18.89 -23.67 -27.46
C ARG A 663 -18.72 -24.99 -28.23
N GLU A 664 -18.74 -26.12 -27.54
CA GLU A 664 -18.66 -27.44 -28.17
C GLU A 664 -19.89 -27.71 -29.07
N MET A 665 -21.10 -27.35 -28.63
CA MET A 665 -22.32 -27.41 -29.45
C MET A 665 -22.25 -26.51 -30.69
N GLN A 666 -21.81 -25.25 -30.54
CA GLN A 666 -21.68 -24.33 -31.67
C GLN A 666 -20.72 -24.88 -32.75
N VAL A 667 -19.65 -25.56 -32.34
CA VAL A 667 -18.74 -26.24 -33.26
C VAL A 667 -19.46 -27.41 -33.95
N CYS A 668 -20.21 -28.23 -33.21
CA CYS A 668 -21.01 -29.31 -33.79
C CYS A 668 -22.05 -28.82 -34.81
N ASP A 669 -22.73 -27.71 -34.55
CA ASP A 669 -23.70 -27.12 -35.47
C ASP A 669 -23.04 -26.64 -36.77
N ILE A 670 -21.86 -26.01 -36.67
CA ILE A 670 -21.06 -25.62 -37.85
C ILE A 670 -20.65 -26.85 -38.66
N TYR A 671 -20.22 -27.93 -38.02
CA TYR A 671 -19.87 -29.18 -38.73
C TYR A 671 -21.10 -29.82 -39.39
N LEU A 672 -22.26 -29.83 -38.72
CA LEU A 672 -23.51 -30.34 -39.29
C LEU A 672 -23.93 -29.52 -40.52
N PHE A 673 -23.79 -28.19 -40.44
CA PHE A 673 -24.10 -27.27 -41.53
C PHE A 673 -23.17 -27.48 -42.74
N ILE A 674 -21.86 -27.65 -42.51
CA ILE A 674 -20.89 -27.97 -43.59
C ILE A 674 -21.24 -29.31 -44.25
N ILE A 675 -21.63 -30.32 -43.47
CA ILE A 675 -21.99 -31.63 -44.03
C ILE A 675 -23.29 -31.55 -44.84
N LEU A 676 -24.29 -30.78 -44.39
CA LEU A 676 -25.51 -30.52 -45.17
C LEU A 676 -25.21 -29.82 -46.50
N ILE A 677 -24.28 -28.85 -46.50
CA ILE A 677 -23.81 -28.19 -47.73
C ILE A 677 -23.09 -29.17 -48.67
N LEU A 678 -22.36 -30.16 -48.15
CA LEU A 678 -21.67 -31.16 -48.97
C LEU A 678 -22.58 -32.29 -49.47
N GLN A 679 -23.77 -32.45 -48.89
CA GLN A 679 -24.78 -33.43 -49.31
C GLN A 679 -25.72 -32.92 -50.40
N ASN A 680 -25.98 -31.59 -50.41
CA ASN A 680 -26.66 -30.89 -51.51
C ASN A 680 -25.71 -30.64 -52.68
#